data_AF-A0A441TN66-F1
#
_entry.id   AF-A0A441TN66-F1
#
_cell.length_a   1.000
_cell.length_b   1.000
_cell.length_c   1.000
_cell.angle_alpha   90.00
_cell.angle_beta   90.00
_cell.angle_gamma   90.00
#
_symmetry.space_group_name_H-M   'P 1'
#
loop_
_entity.id
_entity.type
_entity.pdbx_description
1 polymer ?
#
loop_
_entity_poly.entity_id
_entity_poly.type
_entity_poly.pdbx_seq_one_letter_code
_entity_poly.pdbx_strand_id
1 'polypeptide(L)'
;MDSNYIPRSLYHGDRIISEAALLAEEALIVVLAEPGAGKSDLLTSMAAHLGGEFCTATSFRHRSVIAEVPSLVIDALDEVARIDQSAIDQIIVKAKESQAGTVVLACRSSEWDPARTRLLQQCFGSEPAVVRLLPFSEAEQKLLFEAYLPGEDFTAFLNEAARFELVPLLGNPQFLKLFSDAYVQSGRKFVTKSRIFVDAVERLTSERSASPKQRGRPPSNVIIRVGEELFAKLLLSGSTGLSSVEQPGDMDFPYLRAVSTADLSLLQSTLDTRLFKPSATPARHEPVHRIVSEYCAARYLATRIDDAADPLSLGRCLAVIAPNSVVRDELRGMLGWMAAVGSPHIQRACIDVDPYAVLANGDPSQLTSSSKHLLMTRLRELSKIDPYFRRSDSWRRFSVAGLFSVVMVDELKEQLIGDKVAPELRDLLLELLQAPDAIPHLGEELCCIMLDADNELSSRIRAQHLLTELPDRDRGPDVTTLIAMGDTASLGIATDIITELGMKVIGREQVLALLQRIAATGKVRKPRDQAAPELRFYVRQFIGTFDLPDTEWLLDELTRGLTCTCGATREHRCNCRIEVSKIAGSLLDQYFKLSTKTHASDEIWGWTKSLTFDRTKSSDQSIAVQALTENDELRQAIHRLAFAGCADDKDVWDVRMRLSMSQCHSGLHMNLRDYRALLDHAFETGNAALWGGFYSMHNIYSEKKGPDDFRALMRRQGRERSELLRIWSKRERETRSLIDKDRYRWPRSNRRWQRKEDETKLARLAFFRENLARIEAGAHWVHSDRLPTTTCSNPKRWARYSMTFAALTERF
;
A
#
# COMPACT_ATOMS: atom_id res chain seq x y z
N MET A 1 10.15 -34.91 15.29
CA MET A 1 10.34 -33.50 14.94
C MET A 1 9.23 -32.74 15.63
N ASP A 2 9.55 -31.82 16.54
CA ASP A 2 8.54 -30.90 17.04
C ASP A 2 7.97 -30.13 15.83
N SER A 3 6.65 -30.05 15.72
CA SER A 3 5.93 -29.59 14.52
C SER A 3 6.15 -28.11 14.15
N ASN A 4 7.05 -27.39 14.85
CA ASN A 4 7.12 -25.94 14.85
C ASN A 4 8.52 -25.37 14.53
N TYR A 5 9.46 -26.18 14.02
CA TYR A 5 10.77 -25.69 13.57
C TYR A 5 10.71 -25.04 12.19
N ILE A 6 11.31 -23.85 12.06
CA ILE A 6 11.42 -23.13 10.79
C ILE A 6 12.87 -23.21 10.30
N PRO A 7 13.13 -23.77 9.10
CA PRO A 7 14.46 -23.79 8.50
C PRO A 7 15.09 -22.40 8.43
N ARG A 8 16.36 -22.30 8.77
CA ARG A 8 17.14 -21.08 8.91
C ARG A 8 17.98 -20.81 7.67
N SER A 9 18.13 -19.52 7.38
CA SER A 9 19.14 -19.01 6.47
C SER A 9 20.36 -18.57 7.26
N LEU A 10 21.56 -18.82 6.73
CA LEU A 10 22.83 -18.51 7.37
C LEU A 10 23.74 -17.67 6.46
N TYR A 11 24.50 -16.75 7.03
CA TYR A 11 25.61 -16.07 6.35
C TYR A 11 26.84 -16.97 6.40
N HIS A 12 27.45 -17.22 5.25
CA HIS A 12 28.75 -17.86 5.09
C HIS A 12 29.66 -16.93 4.28
N GLY A 13 30.54 -16.19 4.95
CA GLY A 13 31.22 -15.05 4.32
C GLY A 13 30.20 -14.03 3.80
N ASP A 14 30.26 -13.71 2.51
CA ASP A 14 29.38 -12.73 1.85
C ASP A 14 28.14 -13.36 1.18
N ARG A 15 27.93 -14.68 1.29
CA ARG A 15 26.77 -15.39 0.71
C ARG A 15 25.77 -15.87 1.77
N ILE A 16 24.50 -15.94 1.38
CA ILE A 16 23.43 -16.56 2.17
C ILE A 16 23.29 -18.02 1.74
N ILE A 17 23.27 -18.94 2.70
CA ILE A 17 23.19 -20.39 2.49
C ILE A 17 22.09 -21.00 3.39
N SER A 18 21.36 -21.99 2.87
CA SER A 18 20.39 -22.77 3.66
C SER A 18 21.08 -23.82 4.53
N GLU A 19 20.42 -24.28 5.61
CA GLU A 19 20.89 -25.40 6.43
C GLU A 19 21.30 -26.63 5.61
N ALA A 20 20.44 -27.08 4.70
CA ALA A 20 20.67 -28.30 3.93
C ALA A 20 21.87 -28.16 2.97
N ALA A 21 22.01 -27.01 2.34
CA ALA A 21 23.16 -26.73 1.47
C ALA A 21 24.47 -26.63 2.28
N LEU A 22 24.44 -25.99 3.44
CA LEU A 22 25.61 -25.88 4.32
C LEU A 22 26.12 -27.26 4.76
N LEU A 23 25.20 -28.13 5.19
CA LEU A 23 25.54 -29.51 5.59
C LEU A 23 26.04 -30.39 4.44
N ALA A 24 25.72 -30.02 3.19
CA ALA A 24 26.19 -30.73 1.99
C ALA A 24 27.55 -30.23 1.49
N GLU A 25 27.87 -28.95 1.71
CA GLU A 25 29.10 -28.31 1.23
C GLU A 25 30.25 -28.40 2.25
N GLU A 26 29.97 -28.35 3.55
CA GLU A 26 30.98 -28.13 4.59
C GLU A 26 31.01 -29.25 5.64
N ALA A 27 32.21 -29.78 5.93
CA ALA A 27 32.42 -30.84 6.91
C ALA A 27 32.80 -30.32 8.31
N LEU A 28 33.24 -29.06 8.42
CA LEU A 28 33.65 -28.44 9.67
C LEU A 28 32.98 -27.08 9.80
N ILE A 29 31.97 -26.97 10.66
CA ILE A 29 31.09 -25.80 10.74
C ILE A 29 31.16 -25.19 12.13
N VAL A 30 31.32 -23.87 12.20
CA VAL A 30 31.23 -23.08 13.43
C VAL A 30 30.03 -22.15 13.33
N VAL A 31 28.99 -22.43 14.12
CA VAL A 31 27.77 -21.62 14.18
C VAL A 31 27.90 -20.54 15.25
N LEU A 32 27.92 -19.29 14.80
CA LEU A 32 28.00 -18.10 15.63
C LEU A 32 26.67 -17.35 15.59
N ALA A 33 26.07 -17.09 16.75
CA ALA A 33 24.84 -16.30 16.80
C ALA A 33 24.68 -15.57 18.12
N GLU A 34 23.82 -14.56 18.08
CA GLU A 34 23.35 -13.83 19.25
C GLU A 34 22.58 -14.75 20.20
N PRO A 35 22.52 -14.43 21.50
CA PRO A 35 21.65 -15.17 22.40
C PRO A 35 20.18 -14.99 21.99
N GLY A 36 19.40 -16.07 22.01
CA GLY A 36 17.99 -16.05 21.60
C GLY A 36 17.73 -16.19 20.10
N ALA A 37 18.77 -16.19 19.25
CA ALA A 37 18.63 -16.32 17.79
C ALA A 37 18.09 -17.68 17.30
N GLY A 38 17.95 -18.68 18.19
CA GLY A 38 17.48 -20.03 17.84
C GLY A 38 18.58 -21.05 17.56
N LYS A 39 19.80 -20.85 18.09
CA LYS A 39 20.94 -21.76 17.88
C LYS A 39 20.65 -23.21 18.27
N SER A 40 20.12 -23.44 19.47
CA SER A 40 19.88 -24.81 19.95
C SER A 40 18.83 -25.54 19.11
N ASP A 41 17.80 -24.83 18.63
CA ASP A 41 16.80 -25.37 17.71
C ASP A 41 17.44 -25.75 16.36
N LEU A 42 18.32 -24.87 15.83
CA LEU A 42 19.10 -25.12 14.62
C LEU A 42 20.01 -26.35 14.76
N LEU A 43 20.74 -26.47 15.85
CA LEU A 43 21.66 -27.59 16.05
C LEU A 43 20.91 -28.91 16.26
N THR A 44 19.74 -28.87 16.90
CA THR A 44 18.84 -30.02 17.00
C THR A 44 18.36 -30.46 15.62
N SER A 45 17.99 -29.51 14.75
CA SER A 45 17.67 -29.78 13.34
C SER A 45 18.87 -30.40 12.59
N MET A 46 20.06 -29.81 12.71
CA MET A 46 21.27 -30.29 12.04
C MET A 46 21.66 -31.70 12.49
N ALA A 47 21.61 -31.98 13.80
CA ALA A 47 21.90 -33.31 14.33
C ALA A 47 20.92 -34.37 13.81
N ALA A 48 19.63 -34.02 13.72
CA ALA A 48 18.61 -34.90 13.16
C ALA A 48 18.83 -35.19 11.66
N HIS A 49 19.26 -34.19 10.88
CA HIS A 49 19.57 -34.37 9.46
C HIS A 49 20.84 -35.20 9.22
N LEU A 50 21.87 -35.00 10.04
CA LEU A 50 23.14 -35.70 9.92
C LEU A 50 23.12 -37.12 10.53
N GLY A 51 22.04 -37.48 11.25
CA GLY A 51 21.94 -38.76 11.97
C GLY A 51 23.01 -38.92 13.06
N GLY A 52 23.50 -37.81 13.60
CA GLY A 52 24.68 -37.73 14.46
C GLY A 52 24.41 -37.56 15.94
N GLU A 53 25.49 -37.45 16.70
CA GLU A 53 25.42 -37.19 18.13
C GLU A 53 25.25 -35.70 18.42
N PHE A 54 24.22 -35.33 19.17
CA PHE A 54 24.03 -34.00 19.73
C PHE A 54 24.40 -33.98 21.22
N CYS A 55 25.30 -33.07 21.62
CA CYS A 55 25.68 -32.91 23.02
C CYS A 55 26.02 -31.46 23.37
N THR A 56 26.03 -31.12 24.65
CA THR A 56 26.51 -29.82 25.12
C THR A 56 28.01 -29.87 25.38
N ALA A 57 28.71 -28.75 25.17
CA ALA A 57 30.15 -28.61 25.38
C ALA A 57 30.57 -29.05 26.80
N THR A 58 29.77 -28.71 27.81
CA THR A 58 30.00 -29.13 29.20
C THR A 58 29.96 -30.64 29.34
N SER A 59 28.95 -31.30 28.75
CA SER A 59 28.85 -32.77 28.80
C SER A 59 29.96 -33.47 28.04
N PHE A 60 30.34 -32.92 26.88
CA PHE A 60 31.38 -33.48 26.01
C PHE A 60 32.78 -33.36 26.63
N ARG A 61 33.08 -32.23 27.27
CA ARG A 61 34.35 -31.98 27.98
C ARG A 61 34.68 -33.08 28.98
N HIS A 62 33.68 -33.52 29.75
CA HIS A 62 33.86 -34.51 30.83
C HIS A 62 33.86 -35.97 30.37
N ARG A 63 33.77 -36.25 29.07
CA ARG A 63 33.87 -37.62 28.54
C ARG A 63 35.31 -38.12 28.60
N SER A 64 35.45 -39.33 29.14
CA SER A 64 36.71 -40.08 29.24
C SER A 64 36.93 -41.04 28.06
N VAL A 65 35.86 -41.45 27.36
CA VAL A 65 35.92 -42.25 26.14
C VAL A 65 35.19 -41.50 25.03
N ILE A 66 35.86 -41.29 23.90
CA ILE A 66 35.29 -40.67 22.70
C ILE A 66 34.95 -41.82 21.74
N ALA A 67 33.66 -42.02 21.50
CA ALA A 67 33.20 -43.00 20.53
C ALA A 67 33.35 -42.44 19.11
N GLU A 68 33.60 -43.33 18.14
CA GLU A 68 33.52 -42.97 16.73
C GLU A 68 32.05 -42.76 16.36
N VAL A 69 31.73 -41.56 15.87
CA VAL A 69 30.36 -41.17 15.48
C VAL A 69 30.39 -40.65 14.04
N PRO A 70 29.33 -40.86 13.24
CA PRO A 70 29.31 -40.40 11.85
C PRO A 70 29.34 -38.86 11.75
N SER A 71 28.69 -38.18 12.69
CA SER A 71 28.65 -36.72 12.78
C SER A 71 28.48 -36.29 14.24
N LEU A 72 29.06 -35.13 14.57
CA LEU A 72 29.14 -34.61 15.94
C LEU A 72 28.67 -33.16 15.98
N VAL A 73 27.66 -32.87 16.80
CA VAL A 73 27.11 -31.54 17.01
C VAL A 73 27.27 -31.15 18.48
N ILE A 74 28.03 -30.08 18.74
CA ILE A 74 28.34 -29.59 20.08
C ILE A 74 27.76 -28.19 20.26
N ASP A 75 26.79 -28.05 21.16
CA ASP A 75 26.19 -26.75 21.54
C ASP A 75 26.88 -26.13 22.77
N ALA A 76 26.69 -24.84 22.97
CA ALA A 76 27.04 -24.10 24.18
C ALA A 76 28.54 -24.09 24.53
N LEU A 77 29.43 -23.96 23.54
CA LEU A 77 30.88 -23.78 23.78
C LEU A 77 31.19 -22.54 24.64
N ASP A 78 30.32 -21.53 24.61
CA ASP A 78 30.41 -20.34 25.46
C ASP A 78 30.28 -20.66 26.95
N GLU A 79 29.52 -21.69 27.34
CA GLU A 79 29.34 -22.03 28.76
C GLU A 79 30.62 -22.59 29.40
N VAL A 80 31.44 -23.33 28.63
CA VAL A 80 32.72 -23.87 29.10
C VAL A 80 33.85 -22.85 29.01
N ALA A 81 33.81 -21.95 28.02
CA ALA A 81 34.77 -20.87 27.84
C ALA A 81 34.84 -19.95 29.07
N ARG A 82 33.69 -19.68 29.69
CA ARG A 82 33.54 -18.83 30.89
C ARG A 82 34.25 -19.40 32.12
N ILE A 83 34.40 -20.72 32.20
CA ILE A 83 35.00 -21.40 33.36
C ILE A 83 36.50 -21.61 33.12
N ASP A 84 36.87 -21.95 31.89
CA ASP A 84 38.25 -22.25 31.51
C ASP A 84 38.41 -22.07 30.00
N GLN A 85 39.15 -21.05 29.57
CA GLN A 85 39.34 -20.78 28.14
C GLN A 85 40.09 -21.89 27.40
N SER A 86 40.90 -22.70 28.09
CA SER A 86 41.59 -23.86 27.51
C SER A 86 40.64 -25.05 27.28
N ALA A 87 39.43 -25.00 27.83
CA ALA A 87 38.43 -26.05 27.66
C ALA A 87 37.93 -26.15 26.22
N ILE A 88 37.87 -25.04 25.48
CA ILE A 88 37.50 -25.08 24.07
C ILE A 88 38.57 -25.81 23.26
N ASP A 89 39.85 -25.55 23.53
CA ASP A 89 40.96 -26.22 22.85
C ASP A 89 40.92 -27.73 23.11
N GLN A 90 40.64 -28.15 24.36
CA GLN A 90 40.43 -29.55 24.72
C GLN A 90 39.24 -30.18 23.96
N ILE A 91 38.13 -29.44 23.80
CA ILE A 91 36.96 -29.91 23.05
C ILE A 91 37.28 -30.05 21.57
N ILE A 92 38.03 -29.11 20.98
CA ILE A 92 38.46 -29.17 19.57
C ILE A 92 39.31 -30.42 19.33
N VAL A 93 40.27 -30.71 20.21
CA VAL A 93 41.11 -31.91 20.11
C VAL A 93 40.27 -33.18 20.27
N LYS A 94 39.40 -33.25 21.27
CA LYS A 94 38.49 -34.40 21.48
C LYS A 94 37.50 -34.61 20.32
N ALA A 95 37.04 -33.53 19.70
CA ALA A 95 36.18 -33.61 18.53
C ALA A 95 36.93 -34.24 17.35
N LYS A 96 38.23 -33.97 17.19
CA LYS A 96 39.06 -34.64 16.18
C LYS A 96 39.24 -36.13 16.46
N GLU A 97 39.39 -36.51 17.73
CA GLU A 97 39.50 -37.92 18.17
C GLU A 97 38.23 -38.74 17.87
N SER A 98 37.06 -38.08 17.76
CA SER A 98 35.80 -38.76 17.42
C SER A 98 35.70 -39.28 15.98
N GLN A 99 36.68 -38.91 15.13
CA GLN A 99 36.71 -39.22 13.69
C GLN A 99 35.42 -38.91 12.92
N ALA A 100 34.59 -37.99 13.44
CA ALA A 100 33.34 -37.61 12.81
C ALA A 100 33.58 -37.01 11.41
N GLY A 101 32.79 -37.48 10.44
CA GLY A 101 32.83 -36.98 9.06
C GLY A 101 32.28 -35.56 8.93
N THR A 102 31.47 -35.12 9.90
CA THR A 102 30.98 -33.74 10.00
C THR A 102 30.97 -33.30 11.45
N VAL A 103 31.58 -32.14 11.73
CA VAL A 103 31.63 -31.54 13.07
C VAL A 103 31.00 -30.16 13.03
N VAL A 104 29.98 -29.96 13.86
CA VAL A 104 29.30 -28.67 14.04
C VAL A 104 29.52 -28.18 15.47
N LEU A 105 30.11 -26.99 15.61
CA LEU A 105 30.41 -26.36 16.88
C LEU A 105 29.59 -25.07 16.99
N ALA A 106 28.85 -24.87 18.07
CA ALA A 106 28.12 -23.63 18.28
C ALA A 106 28.60 -22.84 19.50
N CYS A 107 28.83 -21.56 19.29
CA CYS A 107 29.28 -20.64 20.32
C CYS A 107 28.53 -19.31 20.24
N ARG A 108 28.62 -18.51 21.30
CA ARG A 108 28.35 -17.08 21.20
C ARG A 108 29.49 -16.41 20.45
N SER A 109 29.13 -15.44 19.64
CA SER A 109 30.10 -14.68 18.87
C SER A 109 31.01 -13.80 19.74
N SER A 110 30.59 -13.42 20.96
CA SER A 110 31.43 -12.72 21.96
C SER A 110 32.57 -13.57 22.48
N GLU A 111 32.35 -14.87 22.58
CA GLU A 111 33.28 -15.82 23.17
C GLU A 111 34.17 -16.50 22.10
N TRP A 112 34.02 -16.14 20.81
CA TRP A 112 34.76 -16.76 19.73
C TRP A 112 35.96 -15.91 19.29
N ASP A 113 37.18 -16.42 19.54
CA ASP A 113 38.45 -15.80 19.16
C ASP A 113 38.91 -16.31 17.77
N PRO A 114 39.34 -15.43 16.83
CA PRO A 114 40.01 -15.83 15.59
C PRO A 114 41.15 -16.86 15.75
N ALA A 115 41.86 -16.86 16.88
CA ALA A 115 42.90 -17.86 17.16
C ALA A 115 42.36 -19.30 17.19
N ARG A 116 41.10 -19.48 17.64
CA ARG A 116 40.44 -20.80 17.71
C ARG A 116 40.01 -21.30 16.34
N THR A 117 39.66 -20.39 15.43
CA THR A 117 39.43 -20.74 14.02
C THR A 117 40.70 -21.31 13.38
N ARG A 118 41.87 -20.72 13.68
CA ARG A 118 43.17 -21.25 13.21
C ARG A 118 43.51 -22.59 13.85
N LEU A 119 43.25 -22.76 15.15
CA LEU A 119 43.45 -24.04 15.84
C LEU A 119 42.59 -25.15 15.23
N LEU A 120 41.31 -24.89 14.95
CA LEU A 120 40.44 -25.82 14.24
C LEU A 120 41.00 -26.22 12.89
N GLN A 121 41.46 -25.25 12.10
CA GLN A 121 42.08 -25.51 10.80
C GLN A 121 43.33 -26.39 10.93
N GLN A 122 44.17 -26.15 11.94
CA GLN A 122 45.37 -26.95 12.20
C GLN A 122 45.03 -28.39 12.64
N CYS A 123 44.02 -28.58 13.50
CA CYS A 123 43.63 -29.90 14.01
C CYS A 123 42.92 -30.76 12.95
N PHE A 124 42.08 -30.16 12.12
CA PHE A 124 41.25 -30.89 11.16
C PHE A 124 41.86 -30.94 9.74
N GLY A 125 42.79 -30.03 9.41
CA GLY A 125 43.42 -29.95 8.10
C GLY A 125 42.54 -29.31 7.02
N SER A 126 41.39 -28.76 7.40
CA SER A 126 40.40 -28.10 6.54
C SER A 126 40.02 -26.73 7.12
N GLU A 127 39.70 -25.77 6.26
CA GLU A 127 39.23 -24.46 6.72
C GLU A 127 37.82 -24.58 7.31
N PRO A 128 37.58 -24.15 8.56
CA PRO A 128 36.24 -24.22 9.15
C PRO A 128 35.30 -23.17 8.55
N ALA A 129 34.11 -23.61 8.17
CA ALA A 129 33.02 -22.74 7.74
C ALA A 129 32.42 -22.00 8.94
N VAL A 130 32.79 -20.73 9.14
CA VAL A 130 32.21 -19.89 10.18
C VAL A 130 30.92 -19.25 9.65
N VAL A 131 29.79 -19.67 10.21
CA VAL A 131 28.45 -19.24 9.77
C VAL A 131 27.70 -18.47 10.83
N ARG A 132 26.78 -17.59 10.41
CA ARG A 132 25.94 -16.78 11.30
C ARG A 132 24.47 -16.88 10.94
N LEU A 133 23.57 -16.99 11.93
CA LEU A 133 22.13 -17.02 11.64
C LEU A 133 21.64 -15.67 11.12
N LEU A 134 20.85 -15.68 10.05
CA LEU A 134 20.08 -14.51 9.65
C LEU A 134 18.89 -14.30 10.59
N PRO A 135 18.44 -13.05 10.82
CA PRO A 135 17.14 -12.77 11.40
C PRO A 135 16.00 -13.34 10.56
N PHE A 136 14.87 -13.68 11.18
CA PHE A 136 13.69 -14.12 10.46
C PHE A 136 13.11 -13.01 9.57
N SER A 137 12.75 -13.38 8.35
CA SER A 137 11.89 -12.61 7.46
C SER A 137 10.47 -12.49 8.02
N GLU A 138 9.68 -11.54 7.52
CA GLU A 138 8.30 -11.35 7.95
C GLU A 138 7.43 -12.61 7.76
N ALA A 139 7.67 -13.36 6.67
CA ALA A 139 6.98 -14.63 6.42
C ALA A 139 7.31 -15.68 7.48
N GLU A 140 8.58 -15.79 7.88
CA GLU A 140 9.00 -16.70 8.95
C GLU A 140 8.54 -16.24 10.33
N GLN A 141 8.50 -14.92 10.57
CA GLN A 141 7.92 -14.33 11.79
C GLN A 141 6.44 -14.70 11.90
N LYS A 142 5.68 -14.59 10.81
CA LYS A 142 4.27 -15.00 10.76
C LYS A 142 4.09 -16.46 11.14
N LEU A 143 4.87 -17.35 10.52
CA LEU A 143 4.83 -18.79 10.80
C LEU A 143 5.13 -19.09 12.28
N LEU A 144 6.16 -18.44 12.85
CA LEU A 144 6.51 -18.64 14.25
C LEU A 144 5.43 -18.09 15.18
N PHE A 145 4.85 -16.93 14.85
CA PHE A 145 3.79 -16.31 15.64
C PHE A 145 2.53 -17.19 15.68
N GLU A 146 2.06 -17.65 14.52
CA GLU A 146 0.87 -18.48 14.40
C GLU A 146 1.06 -19.85 15.09
N ALA A 147 2.27 -20.40 15.02
CA ALA A 147 2.61 -21.63 15.73
C ALA A 147 2.72 -21.44 17.25
N TYR A 148 3.15 -20.26 17.71
CA TYR A 148 3.33 -19.94 19.13
C TYR A 148 2.03 -19.53 19.82
N LEU A 149 1.18 -18.75 19.13
CA LEU A 149 -0.13 -18.28 19.60
C LEU A 149 -1.24 -18.66 18.60
N PRO A 150 -1.70 -19.92 18.61
CA PRO A 150 -2.77 -20.36 17.72
C PRO A 150 -4.05 -19.54 17.93
N GLY A 151 -4.57 -18.95 16.86
CA GLY A 151 -5.82 -18.17 16.86
C GLY A 151 -5.67 -16.66 17.05
N GLU A 152 -4.46 -16.15 17.26
CA GLU A 152 -4.17 -14.71 17.23
C GLU A 152 -3.86 -14.21 15.81
N ASP A 153 -4.23 -12.96 15.50
CA ASP A 153 -3.97 -12.35 14.19
C ASP A 153 -2.59 -11.69 14.14
N PHE A 154 -1.69 -12.27 13.34
CA PHE A 154 -0.34 -11.74 13.12
C PHE A 154 -0.36 -10.33 12.52
N THR A 155 -1.30 -10.01 11.63
CA THR A 155 -1.38 -8.70 10.98
C THR A 155 -1.75 -7.62 12.00
N ALA A 156 -2.68 -7.93 12.90
CA ALA A 156 -3.06 -7.05 14.00
C ALA A 156 -1.88 -6.82 14.97
N PHE A 157 -1.17 -7.88 15.34
CA PHE A 157 0.03 -7.78 16.16
C PHE A 157 1.13 -6.96 15.48
N LEU A 158 1.40 -7.20 14.20
CA LEU A 158 2.44 -6.49 13.44
C LEU A 158 2.13 -5.00 13.30
N ASN A 159 0.87 -4.66 13.05
CA ASN A 159 0.41 -3.26 13.01
C ASN A 159 0.61 -2.57 14.37
N GLU A 160 0.29 -3.26 15.47
CA GLU A 160 0.49 -2.74 16.82
C GLU A 160 1.99 -2.65 17.17
N ALA A 161 2.83 -3.59 16.77
CA ALA A 161 4.28 -3.51 16.94
C ALA A 161 4.92 -2.39 16.10
N ALA A 162 4.42 -2.16 14.88
CA ALA A 162 4.85 -1.06 14.01
C ALA A 162 4.55 0.30 14.62
N ARG A 163 3.41 0.45 15.29
CA ARG A 163 3.03 1.68 16.01
C ARG A 163 4.03 2.07 17.11
N PHE A 164 4.81 1.13 17.64
CA PHE A 164 5.85 1.39 18.65
C PHE A 164 7.29 1.16 18.12
N GLU A 165 7.47 1.01 16.80
CA GLU A 165 8.76 0.84 16.13
C GLU A 165 9.54 -0.42 16.56
N LEU A 166 8.80 -1.47 16.95
CA LEU A 166 9.37 -2.72 17.44
C LEU A 166 9.65 -3.73 16.32
N VAL A 167 9.13 -3.48 15.11
CA VAL A 167 9.23 -4.39 13.94
C VAL A 167 10.67 -4.87 13.68
N PRO A 168 11.71 -4.01 13.71
CA PRO A 168 13.09 -4.47 13.48
C PRO A 168 13.59 -5.51 14.49
N LEU A 169 13.01 -5.57 15.69
CA LEU A 169 13.38 -6.54 16.72
C LEU A 169 12.74 -7.92 16.50
N LEU A 170 11.65 -7.99 15.73
CA LEU A 170 10.85 -9.22 15.57
C LEU A 170 11.58 -10.32 14.79
N GLY A 171 12.67 -9.99 14.08
CA GLY A 171 13.50 -10.98 13.39
C GLY A 171 14.22 -11.94 14.34
N ASN A 172 14.37 -11.60 15.61
CA ASN A 172 14.85 -12.54 16.62
C ASN A 172 13.67 -13.36 17.18
N PRO A 173 13.69 -14.70 17.10
CA PRO A 173 12.60 -15.56 17.57
C PRO A 173 12.16 -15.28 19.00
N GLN A 174 13.11 -14.94 19.88
CA GLN A 174 12.83 -14.70 21.28
C GLN A 174 12.17 -13.34 21.50
N PHE A 175 12.56 -12.31 20.75
CA PHE A 175 11.88 -11.01 20.79
C PHE A 175 10.47 -11.10 20.24
N LEU A 176 10.27 -11.85 19.16
CA LEU A 176 8.93 -12.09 18.62
C LEU A 176 8.02 -12.66 19.72
N LYS A 177 8.40 -13.79 20.34
CA LYS A 177 7.65 -14.40 21.45
C LYS A 177 7.43 -13.41 22.61
N LEU A 178 8.45 -12.60 22.93
CA LEU A 178 8.39 -11.61 23.99
C LEU A 178 7.27 -10.59 23.80
N PHE A 179 7.25 -9.97 22.62
CA PHE A 179 6.30 -8.91 22.28
C PHE A 179 4.93 -9.51 22.01
N SER A 180 4.86 -10.73 21.47
CA SER A 180 3.63 -11.52 21.38
C SER A 180 2.98 -11.74 22.76
N ASP A 181 3.75 -12.18 23.76
CA ASP A 181 3.23 -12.35 25.13
C ASP A 181 2.75 -11.03 25.73
N ALA A 182 3.54 -9.96 25.57
CA ALA A 182 3.18 -8.63 26.07
C ALA A 182 1.92 -8.09 25.39
N TYR A 183 1.75 -8.34 24.09
CA TYR A 183 0.57 -7.97 23.31
C TYR A 183 -0.68 -8.68 23.83
N VAL A 184 -0.62 -9.99 24.06
CA VAL A 184 -1.77 -10.73 24.60
C VAL A 184 -2.10 -10.28 26.03
N GLN A 185 -1.09 -10.14 26.89
CA GLN A 185 -1.27 -9.75 28.30
C GLN A 185 -1.86 -8.34 28.46
N SER A 186 -1.61 -7.45 27.49
CA SER A 186 -2.14 -6.09 27.49
C SER A 186 -3.53 -5.96 26.84
N GLY A 187 -4.19 -7.08 26.53
CA GLY A 187 -5.50 -7.06 25.89
C GLY A 187 -5.42 -6.67 24.41
N ARG A 188 -4.33 -7.06 23.73
CA ARG A 188 -4.07 -6.83 22.30
C ARG A 188 -3.83 -5.36 21.93
N LYS A 189 -3.45 -4.53 22.90
CA LYS A 189 -3.05 -3.13 22.70
C LYS A 189 -1.96 -2.76 23.68
N PHE A 190 -0.82 -2.28 23.18
CA PHE A 190 0.23 -1.79 24.06
C PHE A 190 -0.19 -0.45 24.69
N VAL A 191 0.19 -0.26 25.95
CA VAL A 191 -0.27 0.89 26.75
C VAL A 191 0.63 2.12 26.54
N THR A 192 1.92 2.02 26.87
CA THR A 192 2.88 3.13 26.75
C THR A 192 4.20 2.64 26.15
N LYS A 193 4.87 3.49 25.35
CA LYS A 193 6.15 3.17 24.72
C LYS A 193 7.19 2.90 25.82
N SER A 194 7.23 3.72 26.86
CA SER A 194 8.15 3.58 28.01
C SER A 194 8.08 2.20 28.67
N ARG A 195 6.87 1.70 28.99
CA ARG A 195 6.72 0.41 29.68
C ARG A 195 7.21 -0.77 28.82
N ILE A 196 6.94 -0.74 27.52
CA ILE A 196 7.44 -1.77 26.59
C ILE A 196 8.96 -1.82 26.62
N PHE A 197 9.62 -0.65 26.61
CA PHE A 197 11.08 -0.57 26.60
C PHE A 197 11.71 -0.92 27.96
N VAL A 198 11.08 -0.57 29.09
CA VAL A 198 11.47 -1.08 30.42
C VAL A 198 11.45 -2.62 30.41
N ASP A 199 10.31 -3.21 30.07
CA ASP A 199 10.12 -4.66 30.06
C ASP A 199 11.09 -5.34 29.08
N ALA A 200 11.33 -4.72 27.91
CA ALA A 200 12.27 -5.21 26.93
C ALA A 200 13.70 -5.23 27.47
N VAL A 201 14.19 -4.14 28.07
CA VAL A 201 15.56 -4.06 28.63
C VAL A 201 15.77 -5.04 29.78
N GLU A 202 14.80 -5.16 30.70
CA GLU A 202 14.84 -6.13 31.79
C GLU A 202 14.88 -7.56 31.25
N ARG A 203 14.05 -7.87 30.26
CA ARG A 203 14.03 -9.21 29.68
C ARG A 203 15.26 -9.49 28.84
N LEU A 204 15.82 -8.50 28.13
CA LEU A 204 17.06 -8.59 27.36
C LEU A 204 18.27 -8.91 28.22
N THR A 205 18.29 -8.36 29.42
CA THR A 205 19.34 -8.64 30.40
C THR A 205 19.09 -9.93 31.18
N SER A 206 17.85 -10.33 31.41
CA SER A 206 17.56 -11.64 32.02
C SER A 206 17.94 -12.78 31.05
N GLU A 207 18.75 -13.76 31.49
CA GLU A 207 18.87 -15.03 30.75
C GLU A 207 18.04 -16.07 31.49
N ARG A 208 16.94 -16.54 30.89
CA ARG A 208 16.30 -17.79 31.31
C ARG A 208 17.03 -18.96 30.67
N SER A 209 18.30 -19.14 31.01
CA SER A 209 18.97 -20.40 30.69
C SER A 209 18.64 -21.38 31.80
N ALA A 210 18.00 -22.50 31.48
CA ALA A 210 17.75 -23.61 32.40
C ALA A 210 19.05 -24.33 32.82
N SER A 211 20.20 -23.66 32.81
CA SER A 211 21.49 -24.21 33.23
C SER A 211 21.69 -24.01 34.74
N PRO A 212 21.77 -25.08 35.56
CA PRO A 212 21.68 -24.98 37.03
C PRO A 212 22.89 -24.36 37.76
N LYS A 213 23.81 -23.64 37.08
CA LYS A 213 25.07 -23.19 37.71
C LYS A 213 25.61 -21.85 37.19
N GLN A 214 24.84 -20.76 37.25
CA GLN A 214 25.41 -19.39 37.18
C GLN A 214 25.90 -18.94 38.58
N ARG A 215 26.95 -19.57 39.13
CA ARG A 215 27.60 -19.04 40.33
C ARG A 215 28.46 -17.83 39.94
N GLY A 216 28.11 -16.63 40.42
CA GLY A 216 28.92 -15.41 40.26
C GLY A 216 28.42 -14.37 39.26
N ARG A 217 27.24 -14.55 38.64
CA ARG A 217 26.67 -13.55 37.73
C ARG A 217 26.20 -12.31 38.52
N PRO A 218 26.56 -11.07 38.09
CA PRO A 218 26.04 -9.85 38.70
C PRO A 218 24.51 -9.72 38.58
N PRO A 219 23.83 -9.06 39.53
CA PRO A 219 22.41 -8.77 39.44
C PRO A 219 22.03 -8.02 38.15
N SER A 220 20.86 -8.32 37.57
CA SER A 220 20.42 -7.74 36.28
C SER A 220 20.40 -6.22 36.29
N ASN A 221 20.02 -5.58 37.40
CA ASN A 221 20.01 -4.12 37.51
C ASN A 221 21.42 -3.50 37.42
N VAL A 222 22.46 -4.19 37.90
CA VAL A 222 23.86 -3.75 37.77
C VAL A 222 24.31 -3.88 36.32
N ILE A 223 23.95 -4.99 35.66
CA ILE A 223 24.23 -5.21 34.24
C ILE A 223 23.54 -4.15 33.36
N ILE A 224 22.27 -3.85 33.64
CA ILE A 224 21.51 -2.80 32.94
C ILE A 224 22.25 -1.46 33.05
N ARG A 225 22.68 -1.06 34.25
CA ARG A 225 23.39 0.22 34.44
C ARG A 225 24.69 0.32 33.63
N VAL A 226 25.45 -0.76 33.54
CA VAL A 226 26.66 -0.79 32.70
C VAL A 226 26.31 -0.76 31.21
N GLY A 227 25.28 -1.49 30.79
CA GLY A 227 24.78 -1.42 29.41
C GLY A 227 24.31 -0.01 29.02
N GLU A 228 23.58 0.66 29.92
CA GLU A 228 23.13 2.04 29.79
C GLU A 228 24.30 3.02 29.65
N GLU A 229 25.35 2.87 30.48
CA GLU A 229 26.60 3.64 30.35
C GLU A 229 27.27 3.43 28.99
N LEU A 230 27.46 2.17 28.59
CA LEU A 230 28.13 1.82 27.34
C LEU A 230 27.38 2.40 26.13
N PHE A 231 26.05 2.26 26.10
CA PHE A 231 25.24 2.83 25.02
C PHE A 231 25.29 4.35 24.98
N ALA A 232 25.25 5.03 26.14
CA ALA A 232 25.39 6.48 26.18
C ALA A 232 26.72 6.93 25.58
N LYS A 233 27.83 6.26 25.95
CA LYS A 233 29.16 6.60 25.46
C LYS A 233 29.30 6.33 23.96
N LEU A 234 28.79 5.21 23.46
CA LEU A 234 28.80 4.87 22.04
C LEU A 234 28.01 5.89 21.19
N LEU A 235 26.80 6.24 21.62
CA LEU A 235 25.98 7.21 20.90
C LEU A 235 26.63 8.60 20.89
N LEU A 236 27.15 9.05 22.04
CA LEU A 236 27.81 10.35 22.14
C LEU A 236 29.14 10.43 21.37
N SER A 237 29.87 9.32 21.23
CA SER A 237 31.10 9.27 20.43
C SER A 237 30.85 9.06 18.94
N GLY A 238 29.65 8.62 18.56
CA GLY A 238 29.32 8.22 17.18
C GLY A 238 29.95 6.87 16.78
N SER A 239 30.39 6.07 17.75
CA SER A 239 30.99 4.75 17.51
C SER A 239 29.91 3.72 17.15
N THR A 240 30.23 2.80 16.24
CA THR A 240 29.33 1.73 15.81
C THR A 240 29.16 0.66 16.90
N GLY A 241 30.22 0.38 17.66
CA GLY A 241 30.22 -0.71 18.62
C GLY A 241 31.42 -0.69 19.56
N LEU A 242 31.69 -1.83 20.21
CA LEU A 242 32.78 -2.04 21.16
C LEU A 242 33.65 -3.21 20.72
N SER A 243 34.94 -3.14 21.01
CA SER A 243 35.87 -4.26 20.83
C SER A 243 36.28 -4.86 22.17
N SER A 244 36.24 -6.19 22.26
CA SER A 244 36.78 -6.96 23.38
C SER A 244 38.32 -7.07 23.34
N VAL A 245 38.93 -6.70 22.21
CA VAL A 245 40.38 -6.70 21.99
C VAL A 245 40.86 -5.28 21.69
N GLU A 246 41.97 -4.88 22.30
CA GLU A 246 42.55 -3.57 22.05
C GLU A 246 43.19 -3.50 20.66
N GLN A 247 42.71 -2.56 19.84
CA GLN A 247 43.31 -2.23 18.55
C GLN A 247 43.61 -0.74 18.50
N PRO A 248 44.88 -0.33 18.34
CA PRO A 248 45.24 1.08 18.27
C PRO A 248 44.57 1.77 17.07
N GLY A 249 43.91 2.91 17.32
CA GLY A 249 43.35 3.77 16.28
C GLY A 249 41.95 3.40 15.75
N ASP A 250 41.31 2.36 16.29
CA ASP A 250 39.92 2.01 15.94
C ASP A 250 38.94 2.91 16.71
N MET A 251 38.39 3.91 16.01
CA MET A 251 37.41 4.86 16.57
C MET A 251 35.96 4.34 16.46
N ASP A 252 35.71 3.39 15.57
CA ASP A 252 34.37 2.84 15.31
C ASP A 252 34.04 1.73 16.30
N PHE A 253 35.05 0.97 16.74
CA PHE A 253 34.95 -0.08 17.77
C PHE A 253 36.00 0.12 18.87
N PRO A 254 35.86 1.17 19.71
CA PRO A 254 36.78 1.42 20.82
C PRO A 254 36.89 0.22 21.76
N TYR A 255 38.08 0.09 22.36
CA TYR A 255 38.34 -0.97 23.33
C TYR A 255 37.46 -0.83 24.57
N LEU A 256 36.79 -1.91 24.97
CA LEU A 256 35.80 -1.93 26.05
C LEU A 256 36.27 -1.28 27.35
N ARG A 257 37.54 -1.52 27.75
CA ARG A 257 38.11 -0.95 28.99
C ARG A 257 38.55 0.50 28.88
N ALA A 258 38.67 1.04 27.65
CA ALA A 258 38.86 2.47 27.45
C ALA A 258 37.53 3.24 27.61
N VAL A 259 36.40 2.55 27.41
CA VAL A 259 35.06 3.15 27.47
C VAL A 259 34.47 3.12 28.87
N SER A 260 34.60 2.04 29.64
CA SER A 260 34.08 1.94 31.01
C SER A 260 35.13 1.46 32.01
N THR A 261 35.06 1.98 33.23
CA THR A 261 35.94 1.61 34.35
C THR A 261 35.38 0.46 35.18
N ALA A 262 34.25 -0.13 34.79
CA ALA A 262 33.69 -1.29 35.46
C ALA A 262 34.63 -2.51 35.40
N ASP A 263 34.44 -3.43 36.35
CA ASP A 263 35.23 -4.67 36.41
C ASP A 263 35.08 -5.48 35.13
N LEU A 264 36.17 -6.12 34.69
CA LEU A 264 36.19 -6.88 33.43
C LEU A 264 35.15 -7.99 33.40
N SER A 265 34.92 -8.67 34.52
CA SER A 265 33.89 -9.71 34.65
C SER A 265 32.47 -9.16 34.46
N LEU A 266 32.20 -7.94 34.94
CA LEU A 266 30.92 -7.26 34.77
C LEU A 266 30.74 -6.76 33.34
N LEU A 267 31.80 -6.25 32.71
CA LEU A 267 31.79 -5.84 31.30
C LEU A 267 31.52 -7.03 30.38
N GLN A 268 32.19 -8.16 30.60
CA GLN A 268 31.93 -9.42 29.89
C GLN A 268 30.50 -9.91 30.12
N SER A 269 30.04 -9.93 31.38
CA SER A 269 28.65 -10.29 31.72
C SER A 269 27.61 -9.40 31.03
N THR A 270 27.97 -8.16 30.72
CA THR A 270 27.09 -7.18 30.04
C THR A 270 27.06 -7.42 28.53
N LEU A 271 28.22 -7.63 27.90
CA LEU A 271 28.31 -8.00 26.47
C LEU A 271 27.63 -9.34 26.18
N ASP A 272 27.58 -10.22 27.18
CA ASP A 272 26.91 -11.50 27.11
C ASP A 272 25.38 -11.45 27.20
N THR A 273 24.82 -10.28 27.53
CA THR A 273 23.37 -10.11 27.45
C THR A 273 22.90 -9.98 26.01
N ARG A 274 21.58 -10.03 25.82
CA ARG A 274 20.95 -9.77 24.51
C ARG A 274 20.84 -8.27 24.19
N LEU A 275 21.46 -7.40 25.00
CA LEU A 275 21.59 -5.98 24.66
C LEU A 275 22.57 -5.76 23.50
N PHE A 276 23.52 -6.67 23.31
CA PHE A 276 24.54 -6.58 22.28
C PHE A 276 24.42 -7.73 21.27
N LYS A 277 24.81 -7.44 20.04
CA LYS A 277 25.00 -8.39 18.97
C LYS A 277 26.44 -8.37 18.46
N PRO A 278 26.95 -9.44 17.86
CA PRO A 278 28.25 -9.44 17.24
C PRO A 278 28.25 -8.70 15.90
N SER A 279 29.33 -7.96 15.63
CA SER A 279 29.60 -7.40 14.30
C SER A 279 30.17 -8.46 13.35
N ALA A 280 30.27 -8.17 12.06
CA ALA A 280 30.85 -9.05 11.03
C ALA A 280 32.28 -9.51 11.36
N THR A 281 33.05 -8.69 12.07
CA THR A 281 34.38 -9.05 12.58
C THR A 281 34.28 -9.73 13.95
N PRO A 282 35.03 -10.81 14.22
CA PRO A 282 35.12 -11.41 15.56
C PRO A 282 35.59 -10.40 16.63
N ALA A 283 35.22 -10.65 17.89
CA ALA A 283 35.51 -9.80 19.05
C ALA A 283 34.94 -8.36 19.02
N ARG A 284 34.14 -8.01 18.01
CA ARG A 284 33.42 -6.74 17.92
C ARG A 284 31.93 -6.92 18.22
N HIS A 285 31.37 -5.96 18.94
CA HIS A 285 30.01 -5.96 19.46
C HIS A 285 29.28 -4.68 19.07
N GLU A 286 28.05 -4.78 18.62
CA GLU A 286 27.17 -3.67 18.31
C GLU A 286 25.95 -3.71 19.23
N PRO A 287 25.28 -2.57 19.49
CA PRO A 287 23.96 -2.60 20.10
C PRO A 287 23.00 -3.48 19.30
N VAL A 288 22.14 -4.24 20.00
CA VAL A 288 21.13 -5.09 19.35
C VAL A 288 20.23 -4.28 18.42
N HIS A 289 19.88 -3.08 18.86
CA HIS A 289 19.11 -2.13 18.07
C HIS A 289 19.31 -0.70 18.57
N ARG A 290 19.24 0.25 17.64
CA ARG A 290 19.44 1.68 17.92
C ARG A 290 18.45 2.25 18.92
N ILE A 291 17.15 1.96 18.77
CA ILE A 291 16.12 2.52 19.66
C ILE A 291 16.31 2.04 21.11
N VAL A 292 16.78 0.80 21.29
CA VAL A 292 17.12 0.26 22.62
C VAL A 292 18.32 1.00 23.22
N SER A 293 19.37 1.25 22.42
CA SER A 293 20.53 2.01 22.90
C SER A 293 20.18 3.46 23.21
N GLU A 294 19.32 4.11 22.42
CA GLU A 294 18.85 5.48 22.67
C GLU A 294 18.05 5.59 23.97
N TYR A 295 17.13 4.65 24.22
CA TYR A 295 16.38 4.60 25.49
C TYR A 295 17.31 4.40 26.69
N CYS A 296 18.21 3.42 26.63
CA CYS A 296 19.17 3.14 27.69
C CYS A 296 20.12 4.32 27.94
N ALA A 297 20.62 4.96 26.88
CA ALA A 297 21.48 6.13 26.98
C ALA A 297 20.75 7.33 27.61
N ALA A 298 19.49 7.55 27.23
CA ALA A 298 18.67 8.59 27.83
C ALA A 298 18.47 8.37 29.33
N ARG A 299 18.20 7.12 29.77
CA ARG A 299 18.10 6.78 31.19
C ARG A 299 19.40 7.01 31.94
N TYR A 300 20.53 6.61 31.36
CA TYR A 300 21.85 6.85 31.95
C TYR A 300 22.07 8.35 32.22
N LEU A 301 21.86 9.18 31.19
CA LEU A 301 22.07 10.62 31.29
C LEU A 301 21.07 11.27 32.25
N ALA A 302 19.78 10.97 32.13
CA ALA A 302 18.75 11.53 32.99
C ALA A 302 18.99 11.22 34.47
N THR A 303 19.33 9.96 34.78
CA THR A 303 19.63 9.54 36.17
C THR A 303 20.81 10.31 36.75
N ARG A 304 21.87 10.52 35.97
CA ARG A 304 23.05 11.28 36.42
C ARG A 304 22.80 12.77 36.53
N ILE A 305 22.00 13.34 35.63
CA ILE A 305 21.64 14.77 35.65
C ILE A 305 20.75 15.09 36.84
N ASP A 306 19.82 14.20 37.19
CA ASP A 306 18.91 14.37 38.31
C ASP A 306 19.57 14.06 39.67
N ASP A 307 20.75 13.42 39.68
CA ASP A 307 21.56 13.23 40.89
C ASP A 307 22.35 14.51 41.22
N ALA A 308 21.93 15.22 42.26
CA ALA A 308 22.57 16.46 42.70
C ALA A 308 24.04 16.30 43.13
N ALA A 309 24.50 15.07 43.41
CA ALA A 309 25.89 14.78 43.74
C ALA A 309 26.78 14.54 42.51
N ASP A 310 26.21 14.30 41.33
CA ASP A 310 26.96 14.04 40.11
C ASP A 310 27.38 15.37 39.42
N PRO A 311 28.64 15.52 38.99
CA PRO A 311 29.10 16.73 38.31
C PRO A 311 28.58 16.89 36.87
N LEU A 312 27.89 15.89 36.30
CA LEU A 312 27.34 15.94 34.96
C LEU A 312 26.04 16.76 34.92
N SER A 313 26.12 17.99 34.43
CA SER A 313 24.94 18.85 34.26
C SER A 313 24.26 18.67 32.91
N LEU A 314 22.96 18.97 32.86
CA LEU A 314 22.16 18.98 31.62
C LEU A 314 22.79 19.85 30.52
N GLY A 315 23.31 21.03 30.88
CA GLY A 315 23.96 21.93 29.93
C GLY A 315 25.19 21.33 29.27
N ARG A 316 25.98 20.51 30.00
CA ARG A 316 27.14 19.80 29.43
C ARG A 316 26.70 18.70 28.47
N CYS A 317 25.62 17.98 28.79
CA CYS A 317 25.05 16.98 27.88
C CYS A 317 24.52 17.66 26.60
N LEU A 318 23.74 18.73 26.73
CA LEU A 318 23.18 19.45 25.59
C LEU A 318 24.25 20.11 24.71
N ALA A 319 25.40 20.53 25.26
CA ALA A 319 26.51 21.04 24.45
C ALA A 319 27.06 20.01 23.44
N VAL A 320 26.90 18.71 23.73
CA VAL A 320 27.29 17.60 22.83
C VAL A 320 26.12 17.16 21.96
N ILE A 321 24.93 17.03 22.55
CA ILE A 321 23.72 16.52 21.89
C ILE A 321 23.16 17.51 20.87
N ALA A 322 23.09 18.78 21.28
CA ALA A 322 22.50 19.87 20.53
C ALA A 322 23.44 21.10 20.52
N PRO A 323 24.64 20.98 19.91
CA PRO A 323 25.54 22.12 19.80
C PRO A 323 24.82 23.26 19.05
N ASN A 324 24.95 24.49 19.55
CA ASN A 324 24.24 25.66 19.02
C ASN A 324 22.70 25.56 19.08
N SER A 325 22.15 24.76 19.99
CA SER A 325 20.70 24.51 20.15
C SER A 325 20.06 23.79 18.96
N VAL A 326 20.85 23.11 18.13
CA VAL A 326 20.36 22.24 17.05
C VAL A 326 20.80 20.81 17.35
N VAL A 327 19.83 19.91 17.49
CA VAL A 327 20.09 18.50 17.80
C VAL A 327 20.78 17.84 16.63
N ARG A 328 21.82 17.06 16.90
CA ARG A 328 22.39 16.18 15.88
C ARG A 328 21.36 15.13 15.50
N ASP A 329 21.16 14.89 14.21
CA ASP A 329 20.11 13.99 13.71
C ASP A 329 20.21 12.58 14.33
N GLU A 330 21.43 12.10 14.56
CA GLU A 330 21.68 10.81 15.20
C GLU A 330 21.24 10.76 16.67
N LEU A 331 21.16 11.91 17.35
CA LEU A 331 20.87 11.96 18.79
C LEU A 331 19.43 12.40 19.09
N ARG A 332 18.60 12.64 18.07
CA ARG A 332 17.18 13.00 18.24
C ARG A 332 16.38 11.93 18.97
N GLY A 333 16.69 10.66 18.75
CA GLY A 333 16.06 9.55 19.46
C GLY A 333 16.37 9.55 20.95
N MET A 334 17.65 9.72 21.29
CA MET A 334 18.11 9.85 22.68
C MET A 334 17.50 11.08 23.36
N LEU A 335 17.46 12.25 22.71
CA LEU A 335 16.84 13.46 23.27
C LEU A 335 15.35 13.25 23.56
N GLY A 336 14.62 12.63 22.63
CA GLY A 336 13.21 12.32 22.84
C GLY A 336 12.97 11.41 24.03
N TRP A 337 13.81 10.39 24.20
CA TRP A 337 13.77 9.53 25.38
C TRP A 337 14.19 10.24 26.67
N MET A 338 15.15 11.18 26.63
CA MET A 338 15.54 11.96 27.81
C MET A 338 14.36 12.76 28.36
N ALA A 339 13.52 13.33 27.49
CA ALA A 339 12.29 13.98 27.91
C ALA A 339 11.30 12.98 28.54
N ALA A 340 11.20 11.77 28.00
CA ALA A 340 10.27 10.77 28.53
C ALA A 340 10.67 10.23 29.93
N VAL A 341 11.96 10.07 30.21
CA VAL A 341 12.46 9.44 31.45
C VAL A 341 12.99 10.43 32.49
N GLY A 342 13.27 11.68 32.10
CA GLY A 342 13.88 12.69 32.97
C GLY A 342 12.89 13.52 33.77
N SER A 343 13.43 14.26 34.76
CA SER A 343 12.69 15.22 35.57
C SER A 343 12.01 16.35 34.76
N PRO A 344 11.07 17.11 35.33
CA PRO A 344 10.43 18.24 34.65
C PRO A 344 11.42 19.28 34.11
N HIS A 345 12.59 19.43 34.75
CA HIS A 345 13.66 20.31 34.26
C HIS A 345 14.26 19.78 32.94
N ILE A 346 14.58 18.48 32.86
CA ILE A 346 15.07 17.83 31.65
C ILE A 346 14.02 17.90 30.54
N GLN A 347 12.75 17.57 30.87
CA GLN A 347 11.62 17.65 29.94
C GLN A 347 11.56 19.00 29.23
N ARG A 348 11.54 20.09 29.99
CA ARG A 348 11.41 21.44 29.46
C ARG A 348 12.59 21.80 28.54
N ALA A 349 13.81 21.51 28.96
CA ALA A 349 14.99 21.79 28.16
C ALA A 349 15.03 20.99 26.85
N CYS A 350 14.66 19.71 26.88
CA CYS A 350 14.56 18.89 25.66
C CYS A 350 13.50 19.43 24.70
N ILE A 351 12.34 19.84 25.22
CA ILE A 351 11.26 20.44 24.43
C ILE A 351 11.67 21.78 23.82
N ASP A 352 12.38 22.62 24.58
CA ASP A 352 12.88 23.92 24.09
C ASP A 352 13.91 23.76 22.96
N VAL A 353 14.69 22.69 22.98
CA VAL A 353 15.72 22.41 21.97
C VAL A 353 15.12 21.79 20.70
N ASP A 354 14.28 20.75 20.84
CA ASP A 354 13.64 20.10 19.69
C ASP A 354 12.30 19.45 20.09
N PRO A 355 11.18 20.19 19.97
CA PRO A 355 9.88 19.68 20.37
C PRO A 355 9.41 18.52 19.46
N TYR A 356 9.84 18.50 18.20
CA TYR A 356 9.46 17.41 17.29
C TYR A 356 10.16 16.11 17.64
N ALA A 357 11.43 16.13 18.02
CA ALA A 357 12.14 14.93 18.48
C ALA A 357 11.51 14.32 19.75
N VAL A 358 11.07 15.18 20.69
CA VAL A 358 10.34 14.75 21.89
C VAL A 358 9.03 14.06 21.54
N LEU A 359 8.29 14.61 20.57
CA LEU A 359 7.03 14.04 20.10
C LEU A 359 7.23 12.73 19.33
N ALA A 360 8.16 12.72 18.37
CA ALA A 360 8.32 11.66 17.38
C ALA A 360 9.07 10.44 17.93
N ASN A 361 10.14 10.66 18.69
CA ASN A 361 11.02 9.57 19.13
C ASN A 361 10.83 9.17 20.59
N GLY A 362 10.38 10.11 21.43
CA GLY A 362 10.14 9.88 22.86
C GLY A 362 8.82 9.17 23.18
N ASP A 363 8.36 9.37 24.41
CA ASP A 363 7.04 8.97 24.90
C ASP A 363 6.34 10.17 25.57
N PRO A 364 5.57 10.96 24.81
CA PRO A 364 4.90 12.16 25.32
C PRO A 364 3.88 11.88 26.44
N SER A 365 3.46 10.62 26.62
CA SER A 365 2.56 10.23 27.72
C SER A 365 3.20 10.44 29.10
N GLN A 366 4.53 10.37 29.18
CA GLN A 366 5.31 10.49 30.42
C GLN A 366 5.57 11.96 30.84
N LEU A 367 5.22 12.92 29.98
CA LEU A 367 5.42 14.34 30.26
C LEU A 367 4.45 14.83 31.35
N THR A 368 4.93 15.72 32.20
CA THR A 368 4.04 16.45 33.13
C THR A 368 3.04 17.30 32.37
N SER A 369 1.90 17.65 32.98
CA SER A 369 0.91 18.53 32.34
C SER A 369 1.53 19.85 31.86
N SER A 370 2.41 20.46 32.67
CA SER A 370 3.13 21.68 32.27
C SER A 370 4.08 21.47 31.09
N SER A 371 4.71 20.30 30.99
CA SER A 371 5.58 19.95 29.86
C SER A 371 4.77 19.67 28.60
N LYS A 372 3.58 19.08 28.71
CA LYS A 372 2.67 18.87 27.58
C LYS A 372 2.21 20.19 26.96
N HIS A 373 1.82 21.16 27.80
CA HIS A 373 1.50 22.52 27.34
C HIS A 373 2.70 23.20 26.66
N LEU A 374 3.91 23.07 27.25
CA LEU A 374 5.12 23.60 26.64
C LEU A 374 5.40 22.94 25.28
N LEU A 375 5.22 21.62 25.16
CA LEU A 375 5.41 20.88 23.91
C LEU A 375 4.48 21.41 22.81
N MET A 376 3.19 21.59 23.10
CA MET A 376 2.23 22.15 22.14
C MET A 376 2.61 23.57 21.70
N THR A 377 2.99 24.41 22.67
CA THR A 377 3.45 25.77 22.40
C THR A 377 4.68 25.79 21.48
N ARG A 378 5.69 24.97 21.80
CA ARG A 378 6.94 24.90 21.01
C ARG A 378 6.74 24.27 19.64
N LEU A 379 5.84 23.29 19.48
CA LEU A 379 5.47 22.77 18.16
C LEU A 379 4.82 23.84 17.28
N ARG A 380 3.96 24.69 17.85
CA ARG A 380 3.36 25.84 17.13
C ARG A 380 4.39 26.88 16.73
N GLU A 381 5.38 27.14 17.58
CA GLU A 381 6.49 28.04 17.24
C GLU A 381 7.37 27.44 16.14
N LEU A 382 7.70 26.15 16.25
CA LEU A 382 8.47 25.42 15.24
C LEU A 382 7.77 25.47 13.89
N SER A 383 6.46 25.23 13.82
CA SER A 383 5.71 25.25 12.57
C SER A 383 5.67 26.62 11.89
N LYS A 384 5.93 27.72 12.62
CA LYS A 384 6.07 29.06 12.03
C LYS A 384 7.45 29.28 11.42
N ILE A 385 8.47 28.61 11.94
CA ILE A 385 9.86 28.71 11.49
C ILE A 385 10.12 27.74 10.33
N ASP A 386 9.70 26.48 10.47
CA ASP A 386 9.76 25.44 9.44
C ASP A 386 8.37 24.81 9.26
N PRO A 387 7.54 25.32 8.33
CA PRO A 387 6.21 24.77 8.06
C PRO A 387 6.20 23.29 7.67
N TYR A 388 7.32 22.77 7.16
CA TYR A 388 7.48 21.38 6.73
C TYR A 388 8.39 20.59 7.68
N PHE A 389 8.39 20.92 8.98
CA PHE A 389 9.26 20.28 9.99
C PHE A 389 9.18 18.74 10.04
N ARG A 390 8.11 18.13 9.49
CA ARG A 390 7.98 16.67 9.33
C ARG A 390 8.83 16.07 8.22
N ARG A 391 9.19 16.81 7.15
CA ARG A 391 9.99 16.39 5.97
C ARG A 391 9.83 14.90 5.59
N SER A 392 10.81 14.06 5.95
CA SER A 392 10.92 12.62 5.66
C SER A 392 10.09 11.73 6.58
N ASP A 393 9.44 12.26 7.59
CA ASP A 393 8.67 11.49 8.57
C ASP A 393 7.17 11.59 8.32
N SER A 394 6.74 12.14 7.17
CA SER A 394 5.33 12.26 6.78
C SER A 394 4.62 10.90 6.65
N TRP A 395 5.37 9.82 6.41
CA TRP A 395 4.85 8.45 6.40
C TRP A 395 4.93 7.72 7.76
N ARG A 396 5.66 8.25 8.75
CA ARG A 396 5.76 7.65 10.08
C ARG A 396 4.47 7.91 10.85
N ARG A 397 3.87 6.85 11.38
CA ARG A 397 2.75 6.91 12.32
C ARG A 397 3.30 6.92 13.73
N PHE A 398 2.97 7.94 14.52
CA PHE A 398 3.41 8.02 15.90
C PHE A 398 2.33 7.51 16.86
N SER A 399 2.76 6.83 17.92
CA SER A 399 1.90 6.51 19.06
C SER A 399 2.13 7.54 20.16
N VAL A 400 1.13 8.39 20.39
CA VAL A 400 1.15 9.36 21.49
C VAL A 400 -0.05 9.17 22.43
N ALA A 401 -0.47 7.92 22.61
CA ALA A 401 -1.53 7.57 23.55
C ALA A 401 -1.25 8.20 24.92
N GLY A 402 -2.20 8.97 25.45
CA GLY A 402 -2.03 9.70 26.71
C GLY A 402 -1.32 11.06 26.62
N LEU A 403 -0.95 11.53 25.42
CA LEU A 403 -0.53 12.93 25.23
C LEU A 403 -1.70 13.88 25.50
N PHE A 404 -2.85 13.63 24.85
CA PHE A 404 -4.03 14.45 24.99
C PHE A 404 -4.92 13.95 26.14
N SER A 405 -5.50 14.89 26.87
CA SER A 405 -6.45 14.64 27.96
C SER A 405 -7.55 15.70 27.94
N VAL A 406 -8.64 15.48 28.67
CA VAL A 406 -9.76 16.44 28.76
C VAL A 406 -9.29 17.84 29.20
N VAL A 407 -8.26 17.92 30.05
CA VAL A 407 -7.69 19.19 30.54
C VAL A 407 -7.01 20.00 29.42
N MET A 408 -6.60 19.35 28.33
CA MET A 408 -5.93 20.00 27.20
C MET A 408 -6.88 20.40 26.07
N VAL A 409 -8.19 20.18 26.23
CA VAL A 409 -9.17 20.43 25.15
C VAL A 409 -9.13 21.89 24.69
N ASP A 410 -9.14 22.86 25.60
CA ASP A 410 -9.15 24.29 25.23
C ASP A 410 -7.89 24.68 24.44
N GLU A 411 -6.72 24.16 24.85
CA GLU A 411 -5.48 24.37 24.11
C GLU A 411 -5.52 23.68 22.74
N LEU A 412 -6.07 22.47 22.65
CA LEU A 412 -6.22 21.75 21.38
C LEU A 412 -7.12 22.50 20.41
N LYS A 413 -8.24 23.08 20.89
CA LYS A 413 -9.11 23.93 20.08
C LYS A 413 -8.32 25.07 19.45
N GLU A 414 -7.54 25.79 20.25
CA GLU A 414 -6.72 26.89 19.74
C GLU A 414 -5.65 26.43 18.74
N GLN A 415 -5.05 25.25 18.96
CA GLN A 415 -4.02 24.70 18.07
C GLN A 415 -4.57 24.10 16.78
N LEU A 416 -5.86 23.75 16.74
CA LEU A 416 -6.52 23.16 15.56
C LEU A 416 -7.15 24.23 14.66
N ILE A 417 -7.90 25.17 15.26
CA ILE A 417 -8.69 26.18 14.53
C ILE A 417 -8.23 27.62 14.75
N GLY A 418 -7.19 27.85 15.58
CA GLY A 418 -6.70 29.20 15.84
C GLY A 418 -6.07 29.87 14.62
N ASP A 419 -5.89 31.18 14.72
CA ASP A 419 -5.31 31.98 13.65
C ASP A 419 -3.91 31.48 13.25
N LYS A 420 -3.70 31.35 11.93
CA LYS A 420 -2.42 31.02 11.30
C LYS A 420 -1.80 29.70 11.78
N VAL A 421 -2.61 28.71 12.12
CA VAL A 421 -2.14 27.33 12.33
C VAL A 421 -1.59 26.79 11.01
N ALA A 422 -0.35 26.27 11.03
CA ALA A 422 0.26 25.65 9.87
C ALA A 422 -0.47 24.33 9.52
N PRO A 423 -0.78 24.07 8.23
CA PRO A 423 -1.50 22.85 7.82
C PRO A 423 -0.86 21.56 8.33
N GLU A 424 0.47 21.43 8.22
CA GLU A 424 1.24 20.27 8.70
C GLU A 424 1.11 20.02 10.21
N LEU A 425 1.05 21.09 11.01
CA LEU A 425 0.82 20.96 12.45
C LEU A 425 -0.60 20.48 12.74
N ARG A 426 -1.60 21.05 12.04
CA ARG A 426 -3.00 20.61 12.18
C ARG A 426 -3.15 19.14 11.81
N ASP A 427 -2.59 18.73 10.68
CA ASP A 427 -2.61 17.34 10.21
C ASP A 427 -1.94 16.40 11.19
N LEU A 428 -0.79 16.79 11.76
CA LEU A 428 -0.13 16.06 12.81
C LEU A 428 -1.02 15.93 14.05
N LEU A 429 -1.62 17.01 14.55
CA LEU A 429 -2.47 16.95 15.72
C LEU A 429 -3.72 16.08 15.50
N LEU A 430 -4.36 16.18 14.34
CA LEU A 430 -5.50 15.33 13.96
C LEU A 430 -5.08 13.86 13.84
N GLU A 431 -3.90 13.57 13.28
CA GLU A 431 -3.36 12.20 13.21
C GLU A 431 -3.11 11.61 14.60
N LEU A 432 -2.61 12.44 15.52
CA LEU A 432 -2.21 12.04 16.86
C LEU A 432 -3.37 11.95 17.84
N LEU A 433 -4.55 12.48 17.50
CA LEU A 433 -5.71 12.56 18.38
C LEU A 433 -6.31 11.17 18.62
N GLN A 434 -5.71 10.42 19.55
CA GLN A 434 -6.15 9.10 20.02
C GLN A 434 -6.66 9.20 21.46
N ALA A 435 -7.59 10.13 21.70
CA ALA A 435 -8.12 10.42 23.03
C ALA A 435 -9.66 10.35 23.03
N PRO A 436 -10.23 9.14 23.25
CA PRO A 436 -11.68 8.94 23.24
C PRO A 436 -12.44 9.89 24.17
N ASP A 437 -11.82 10.28 25.28
CA ASP A 437 -12.42 11.21 26.24
C ASP A 437 -12.36 12.68 25.79
N ALA A 438 -11.40 13.05 24.92
CA ALA A 438 -11.23 14.43 24.44
C ALA A 438 -12.02 14.70 23.15
N ILE A 439 -12.16 13.70 22.27
CA ILE A 439 -12.82 13.82 20.96
C ILE A 439 -14.28 14.34 21.08
N PRO A 440 -15.12 13.88 22.04
CA PRO A 440 -16.46 14.43 22.26
C PRO A 440 -16.52 15.93 22.52
N HIS A 441 -15.45 16.51 23.07
CA HIS A 441 -15.39 17.95 23.35
C HIS A 441 -14.84 18.79 22.18
N LEU A 442 -14.39 18.15 21.10
CA LEU A 442 -13.81 18.77 19.90
C LEU A 442 -14.74 18.68 18.67
N GLY A 443 -15.96 18.18 18.82
CA GLY A 443 -16.85 17.88 17.70
C GLY A 443 -17.19 19.09 16.82
N GLU A 444 -17.34 20.27 17.40
CA GLU A 444 -17.59 21.51 16.65
C GLU A 444 -16.35 21.92 15.84
N GLU A 445 -15.18 21.91 16.45
CA GLU A 445 -13.93 22.28 15.81
C GLU A 445 -13.55 21.32 14.67
N LEU A 446 -13.72 20.01 14.89
CA LEU A 446 -13.53 18.99 13.84
C LEU A 446 -14.50 19.20 12.68
N CYS A 447 -15.75 19.56 12.96
CA CYS A 447 -16.74 19.88 11.94
C CYS A 447 -16.33 21.13 11.14
N CYS A 448 -15.90 22.19 11.81
CA CYS A 448 -15.36 23.39 11.16
C CYS A 448 -14.19 23.06 10.23
N ILE A 449 -13.24 22.22 10.66
CA ILE A 449 -12.12 21.81 9.82
C ILE A 449 -12.58 21.06 8.58
N MET A 450 -13.49 20.09 8.74
CA MET A 450 -14.03 19.29 7.64
C MET A 450 -14.81 20.13 6.61
N LEU A 451 -15.59 21.11 7.09
CA LEU A 451 -16.47 21.95 6.26
C LEU A 451 -15.79 23.18 5.66
N ASP A 452 -14.56 23.48 6.05
CA ASP A 452 -13.79 24.59 5.49
C ASP A 452 -13.05 24.16 4.21
N ALA A 453 -13.38 24.82 3.09
CA ALA A 453 -12.82 24.55 1.77
C ALA A 453 -11.35 24.98 1.63
N ASP A 454 -10.88 25.91 2.46
CA ASP A 454 -9.50 26.41 2.42
C ASP A 454 -8.51 25.46 3.11
N ASN A 455 -9.01 24.49 3.88
CA ASN A 455 -8.18 23.45 4.49
C ASN A 455 -7.75 22.39 3.48
N GLU A 456 -6.57 21.81 3.73
CA GLU A 456 -6.06 20.69 2.93
C GLU A 456 -6.99 19.46 3.05
N LEU A 457 -7.11 18.71 1.95
CA LEU A 457 -7.98 17.54 1.88
C LEU A 457 -7.66 16.50 2.97
N SER A 458 -6.37 16.33 3.29
CA SER A 458 -5.91 15.45 4.38
C SER A 458 -6.47 15.85 5.74
N SER A 459 -6.43 17.14 6.10
CA SER A 459 -7.02 17.66 7.34
C SER A 459 -8.52 17.35 7.39
N ARG A 460 -9.21 17.62 6.28
CA ARG A 460 -10.67 17.45 6.18
C ARG A 460 -11.07 15.98 6.34
N ILE A 461 -10.35 15.06 5.70
CA ILE A 461 -10.57 13.60 5.82
C ILE A 461 -10.26 13.11 7.23
N ARG A 462 -9.14 13.54 7.85
CA ARG A 462 -8.82 13.14 9.23
C ARG A 462 -9.86 13.64 10.23
N ALA A 463 -10.31 14.88 10.08
CA ALA A 463 -11.39 15.42 10.91
C ALA A 463 -12.69 14.64 10.70
N GLN A 464 -13.03 14.28 9.47
CA GLN A 464 -14.18 13.40 9.18
C GLN A 464 -14.05 12.06 9.90
N HIS A 465 -12.90 11.38 9.83
CA HIS A 465 -12.68 10.11 10.53
C HIS A 465 -12.80 10.26 12.05
N LEU A 466 -12.27 11.32 12.66
CA LEU A 466 -12.42 11.54 14.11
C LEU A 466 -13.87 11.80 14.50
N LEU A 467 -14.65 12.49 13.65
CA LEU A 467 -16.09 12.64 13.84
C LEU A 467 -16.82 11.29 13.74
N THR A 468 -16.22 10.26 13.13
CA THR A 468 -16.86 8.93 13.07
C THR A 468 -16.94 8.25 14.42
N GLU A 469 -15.99 8.57 15.30
CA GLU A 469 -15.92 8.07 16.68
C GLU A 469 -16.99 8.64 17.61
N LEU A 470 -17.79 9.61 17.14
CA LEU A 470 -18.92 10.19 17.88
C LEU A 470 -20.23 9.47 17.51
N PRO A 471 -20.73 8.53 18.34
CA PRO A 471 -21.86 7.66 17.98
C PRO A 471 -23.21 8.40 17.90
N ASP A 472 -23.41 9.43 18.71
CA ASP A 472 -24.72 10.10 18.86
C ASP A 472 -24.87 11.39 18.02
N ARG A 473 -23.89 11.70 17.16
CA ARG A 473 -23.90 12.95 16.38
C ARG A 473 -24.64 12.77 15.06
N ASP A 474 -25.68 13.57 14.83
CA ASP A 474 -26.33 13.67 13.53
C ASP A 474 -25.39 14.29 12.48
N ARG A 475 -25.15 13.56 11.40
CA ARG A 475 -24.26 13.96 10.30
C ARG A 475 -25.02 14.41 9.05
N GLY A 476 -26.36 14.33 9.04
CA GLY A 476 -27.18 14.79 7.92
C GLY A 476 -26.94 16.27 7.54
N PRO A 477 -26.83 17.20 8.50
CA PRO A 477 -26.53 18.61 8.21
C PRO A 477 -25.16 18.81 7.56
N ASP A 478 -24.15 18.07 8.00
CA ASP A 478 -22.79 18.15 7.43
C ASP A 478 -22.77 17.68 5.98
N VAL A 479 -23.41 16.53 5.70
CA VAL A 479 -23.55 15.99 4.34
C VAL A 479 -24.26 17.01 3.44
N THR A 480 -25.33 17.64 3.93
CA THR A 480 -26.05 18.69 3.19
C THR A 480 -25.12 19.86 2.85
N THR A 481 -24.29 20.28 3.80
CA THR A 481 -23.33 21.38 3.62
C THR A 481 -22.25 21.02 2.60
N LEU A 482 -21.67 19.81 2.69
CA LEU A 482 -20.67 19.31 1.74
C LEU A 482 -21.23 19.21 0.31
N ILE A 483 -22.49 18.76 0.16
CA ILE A 483 -23.18 18.75 -1.14
C ILE A 483 -23.37 20.17 -1.67
N ALA A 484 -23.74 21.13 -0.81
CA ALA A 484 -23.91 22.52 -1.21
C ALA A 484 -22.61 23.14 -1.74
N MET A 485 -21.47 22.88 -1.07
CA MET A 485 -20.12 23.33 -1.50
C MET A 485 -19.82 22.86 -2.93
N GLY A 486 -20.05 21.58 -3.24
CA GLY A 486 -20.07 21.05 -4.61
C GLY A 486 -18.72 20.91 -5.30
N ASP A 487 -17.60 21.17 -4.62
CA ASP A 487 -16.25 20.84 -5.10
C ASP A 487 -15.96 19.33 -4.98
N THR A 488 -14.99 18.85 -5.76
CA THR A 488 -14.66 17.42 -5.84
C THR A 488 -14.27 16.83 -4.48
N ALA A 489 -13.57 17.59 -3.63
CA ALA A 489 -13.12 17.15 -2.31
C ALA A 489 -14.31 16.99 -1.36
N SER A 490 -15.18 18.00 -1.25
CA SER A 490 -16.37 17.95 -0.40
C SER A 490 -17.33 16.84 -0.81
N LEU A 491 -17.52 16.63 -2.12
CA LEU A 491 -18.36 15.53 -2.62
C LEU A 491 -17.74 14.15 -2.35
N GLY A 492 -16.41 14.04 -2.36
CA GLY A 492 -15.69 12.84 -1.93
C GLY A 492 -15.96 12.53 -0.47
N ILE A 493 -15.74 13.49 0.42
CA ILE A 493 -15.99 13.35 1.87
C ILE A 493 -17.46 12.98 2.15
N ALA A 494 -18.41 13.63 1.48
CA ALA A 494 -19.83 13.28 1.61
C ALA A 494 -20.11 11.84 1.16
N THR A 495 -19.46 11.38 0.08
CA THR A 495 -19.59 9.99 -0.39
C THR A 495 -19.08 9.02 0.65
N ASP A 496 -17.94 9.30 1.29
CA ASP A 496 -17.34 8.45 2.31
C ASP A 496 -18.25 8.35 3.56
N ILE A 497 -18.77 9.48 4.05
CA ILE A 497 -19.70 9.51 5.19
C ILE A 497 -20.95 8.65 4.92
N ILE A 498 -21.55 8.76 3.74
CA ILE A 498 -22.76 8.00 3.40
C ILE A 498 -22.44 6.53 3.18
N THR A 499 -21.26 6.20 2.65
CA THR A 499 -20.80 4.81 2.48
C THR A 499 -20.69 4.11 3.84
N GLU A 500 -20.19 4.82 4.86
CA GLU A 500 -20.02 4.30 6.21
C GLU A 500 -21.35 4.16 6.98
N LEU A 501 -22.20 5.20 6.94
CA LEU A 501 -23.47 5.22 7.69
C LEU A 501 -24.62 4.50 6.98
N GLY A 502 -24.54 4.40 5.66
CA GLY A 502 -25.58 3.83 4.80
C GLY A 502 -26.74 4.78 4.51
N MET A 503 -27.43 4.49 3.40
CA MET A 503 -28.55 5.30 2.91
C MET A 503 -29.74 5.36 3.87
N LYS A 504 -29.95 4.33 4.69
CA LYS A 504 -31.06 4.29 5.66
C LYS A 504 -30.93 5.34 6.77
N VAL A 505 -29.70 5.69 7.16
CA VAL A 505 -29.43 6.66 8.22
C VAL A 505 -29.48 8.08 7.66
N ILE A 506 -28.83 8.32 6.53
CA ILE A 506 -28.71 9.64 5.89
C ILE A 506 -30.02 10.05 5.19
N GLY A 507 -30.71 9.10 4.56
CA GLY A 507 -31.94 9.33 3.81
C GLY A 507 -31.73 9.41 2.30
N ARG A 508 -32.69 8.85 1.56
CA ARG A 508 -32.66 8.72 0.09
C ARG A 508 -32.52 10.06 -0.64
N GLU A 509 -33.20 11.10 -0.17
CA GLU A 509 -33.19 12.45 -0.78
C GLU A 509 -31.80 13.09 -0.77
N GLN A 510 -31.04 12.92 0.32
CA GLN A 510 -29.68 13.45 0.39
C GLN A 510 -28.72 12.70 -0.55
N VAL A 511 -28.88 11.38 -0.70
CA VAL A 511 -28.09 10.61 -1.67
C VAL A 511 -28.41 11.02 -3.10
N LEU A 512 -29.70 11.24 -3.41
CA LEU A 512 -30.11 11.76 -4.71
C LEU A 512 -29.46 13.13 -4.98
N ALA A 513 -29.52 14.05 -4.01
CA ALA A 513 -28.90 15.37 -4.12
C ALA A 513 -27.38 15.27 -4.34
N LEU A 514 -26.69 14.35 -3.64
CA LEU A 514 -25.27 14.08 -3.84
C LEU A 514 -24.98 13.62 -5.27
N LEU A 515 -25.69 12.60 -5.78
CA LEU A 515 -25.48 12.09 -7.13
C LEU A 515 -25.78 13.13 -8.21
N GLN A 516 -26.83 13.94 -8.02
CA GLN A 516 -27.15 15.07 -8.91
C GLN A 516 -26.03 16.12 -8.89
N ARG A 517 -25.47 16.43 -7.72
CA ARG A 517 -24.38 17.39 -7.57
C ARG A 517 -23.09 16.89 -8.21
N ILE A 518 -22.74 15.61 -7.99
CA ILE A 518 -21.61 14.95 -8.66
C ILE A 518 -21.78 15.03 -10.18
N ALA A 519 -22.97 14.74 -10.71
CA ALA A 519 -23.24 14.83 -12.14
C ALA A 519 -23.10 16.27 -12.68
N ALA A 520 -23.42 17.29 -11.88
CA ALA A 520 -23.28 18.69 -12.28
C ALA A 520 -21.81 19.13 -12.41
N THR A 521 -20.89 18.56 -11.62
CA THR A 521 -19.46 18.95 -11.65
C THR A 521 -18.78 18.70 -13.00
N GLY A 522 -19.19 17.68 -13.75
CA GLY A 522 -18.56 17.37 -15.03
C GLY A 522 -18.90 18.33 -16.18
N LYS A 523 -19.79 19.32 -15.97
CA LYS A 523 -20.09 20.37 -16.97
C LYS A 523 -18.94 21.35 -17.21
N VAL A 524 -17.94 21.41 -16.31
CA VAL A 524 -16.88 22.45 -16.31
C VAL A 524 -15.58 21.99 -17.00
N ARG A 525 -15.42 20.70 -17.33
CA ARG A 525 -14.10 20.14 -17.68
C ARG A 525 -13.57 20.57 -19.06
N LYS A 526 -12.39 21.19 -19.05
CA LYS A 526 -11.47 21.20 -20.20
C LYS A 526 -10.69 19.88 -20.24
N PRO A 527 -10.17 19.43 -21.40
CA PRO A 527 -9.52 18.13 -21.56
C PRO A 527 -8.23 17.87 -20.74
N ARG A 528 -7.79 18.81 -19.89
CA ARG A 528 -6.47 18.79 -19.23
C ARG A 528 -6.49 18.51 -17.73
N ASP A 529 -7.64 18.45 -17.08
CA ASP A 529 -7.70 18.21 -15.63
C ASP A 529 -7.69 16.71 -15.32
N GLN A 530 -6.51 16.21 -14.93
CA GLN A 530 -6.23 14.81 -14.60
C GLN A 530 -6.73 14.37 -13.21
N ALA A 531 -7.24 15.27 -12.37
CA ALA A 531 -7.68 14.99 -10.99
C ALA A 531 -9.04 14.25 -10.86
N ALA A 532 -9.57 13.72 -11.97
CA ALA A 532 -10.93 13.23 -12.13
C ALA A 532 -11.19 11.69 -12.10
N PRO A 533 -10.21 10.79 -12.30
CA PRO A 533 -10.44 9.35 -12.30
C PRO A 533 -10.90 8.81 -10.95
N GLU A 534 -10.40 9.38 -9.86
CA GLU A 534 -10.59 8.88 -8.49
C GLU A 534 -12.06 8.97 -8.04
N LEU A 535 -12.68 10.15 -8.12
CA LEU A 535 -14.10 10.32 -7.73
C LEU A 535 -15.04 9.38 -8.53
N ARG A 536 -14.75 9.12 -9.80
CA ARG A 536 -15.57 8.20 -10.62
C ARG A 536 -15.45 6.75 -10.17
N PHE A 537 -14.24 6.34 -9.77
CA PHE A 537 -14.02 5.02 -9.21
C PHE A 537 -14.74 4.88 -7.86
N TYR A 538 -14.59 5.86 -6.98
CA TYR A 538 -15.27 5.90 -5.67
C TYR A 538 -16.79 5.87 -5.80
N VAL A 539 -17.39 6.66 -6.71
CA VAL A 539 -18.84 6.66 -6.95
C VAL A 539 -19.34 5.28 -7.41
N ARG A 540 -18.55 4.55 -8.20
CA ARG A 540 -18.93 3.19 -8.62
C ARG A 540 -18.94 2.22 -7.44
N GLN A 541 -17.94 2.31 -6.55
CA GLN A 541 -17.91 1.50 -5.32
C GLN A 541 -19.06 1.86 -4.39
N PHE A 542 -19.33 3.15 -4.22
CA PHE A 542 -20.45 3.68 -3.43
C PHE A 542 -21.79 3.16 -3.92
N ILE A 543 -22.09 3.27 -5.22
CA ILE A 543 -23.32 2.71 -5.83
C ILE A 543 -23.41 1.19 -5.60
N GLY A 544 -22.27 0.50 -5.57
CA GLY A 544 -22.19 -0.93 -5.28
C GLY A 544 -22.71 -1.34 -3.90
N THR A 545 -22.89 -0.39 -2.97
CA THR A 545 -23.43 -0.62 -1.62
C THR A 545 -24.95 -0.57 -1.52
N PHE A 546 -25.64 -0.06 -2.54
CA PHE A 546 -27.10 0.12 -2.51
C PHE A 546 -27.84 -1.21 -2.67
N ASP A 547 -28.97 -1.34 -1.98
CA ASP A 547 -29.89 -2.45 -2.17
C ASP A 547 -30.77 -2.25 -3.42
N LEU A 548 -31.53 -3.28 -3.78
CA LEU A 548 -32.35 -3.26 -4.99
C LEU A 548 -33.43 -2.16 -4.95
N PRO A 549 -34.25 -2.02 -3.89
CA PRO A 549 -35.24 -0.95 -3.78
C PRO A 549 -34.66 0.47 -3.87
N ASP A 550 -33.52 0.72 -3.23
CA ASP A 550 -32.83 2.02 -3.29
C ASP A 550 -32.29 2.30 -4.69
N THR A 551 -31.74 1.27 -5.34
CA THR A 551 -31.22 1.37 -6.72
C THR A 551 -32.32 1.69 -7.72
N GLU A 552 -33.47 1.01 -7.65
CA GLU A 552 -34.64 1.26 -8.50
C GLU A 552 -35.17 2.68 -8.30
N TRP A 553 -35.33 3.12 -7.04
CA TRP A 553 -35.80 4.47 -6.73
C TRP A 553 -34.84 5.55 -7.27
N LEU A 554 -33.52 5.38 -7.10
CA LEU A 554 -32.54 6.31 -7.64
C LEU A 554 -32.53 6.36 -9.18
N LEU A 555 -32.73 5.21 -9.84
CA LEU A 555 -32.87 5.15 -11.29
C LEU A 555 -34.11 5.93 -11.75
N ASP A 556 -35.23 5.77 -11.08
CA ASP A 556 -36.45 6.54 -11.36
C ASP A 556 -36.19 8.05 -11.20
N GLU A 557 -35.70 8.49 -10.05
CA GLU A 557 -35.52 9.91 -9.76
C GLU A 557 -34.48 10.60 -10.66
N LEU A 558 -33.36 9.94 -10.96
CA LEU A 558 -32.32 10.52 -11.82
C LEU A 558 -32.72 10.60 -13.30
N THR A 559 -33.62 9.72 -13.75
CA THR A 559 -34.03 9.66 -15.16
C THR A 559 -35.37 10.34 -15.42
N ARG A 560 -36.17 10.58 -14.38
CA ARG A 560 -37.46 11.28 -14.47
C ARG A 560 -37.28 12.69 -15.04
N GLY A 561 -37.93 12.95 -16.17
CA GLY A 561 -37.89 14.26 -16.82
C GLY A 561 -36.51 14.67 -17.36
N LEU A 562 -35.55 13.74 -17.45
CA LEU A 562 -34.19 14.04 -17.91
C LEU A 562 -34.23 14.54 -19.36
N THR A 563 -33.94 15.82 -19.55
CA THR A 563 -33.94 16.50 -20.85
C THR A 563 -32.65 17.30 -21.06
N CYS A 564 -32.37 17.65 -22.31
CA CYS A 564 -31.18 18.42 -22.67
C CYS A 564 -31.36 19.89 -22.27
N THR A 565 -30.48 20.42 -21.43
CA THR A 565 -30.48 21.84 -21.01
C THR A 565 -29.38 22.67 -21.67
N CYS A 566 -28.48 22.06 -22.47
CA CYS A 566 -27.37 22.77 -23.10
C CYS A 566 -27.68 23.33 -24.50
N GLY A 567 -28.97 23.35 -24.91
CA GLY A 567 -29.39 23.88 -26.22
C GLY A 567 -28.91 23.08 -27.44
N ALA A 568 -28.46 21.85 -27.25
CA ALA A 568 -27.96 21.02 -28.35
C ALA A 568 -29.12 20.62 -29.28
N THR A 569 -28.99 20.93 -30.57
CA THR A 569 -29.98 20.57 -31.61
C THR A 569 -29.95 19.10 -32.01
N ARG A 570 -28.89 18.38 -31.65
CA ARG A 570 -28.71 16.94 -31.90
C ARG A 570 -28.18 16.25 -30.66
N GLU A 571 -28.65 15.03 -30.40
CA GLU A 571 -28.30 14.27 -29.19
C GLU A 571 -26.79 14.06 -29.01
N HIS A 572 -26.04 13.80 -30.09
CA HIS A 572 -24.58 13.62 -30.01
C HIS A 572 -23.79 14.88 -29.65
N ARG A 573 -24.43 16.05 -29.64
CA ARG A 573 -23.84 17.32 -29.19
C ARG A 573 -24.23 17.66 -27.75
N CYS A 574 -25.04 16.83 -27.11
CA CYS A 574 -25.47 17.04 -25.73
C CYS A 574 -24.33 16.69 -24.76
N ASN A 575 -23.84 17.69 -24.03
CA ASN A 575 -22.86 17.49 -22.98
C ASN A 575 -23.46 17.53 -21.56
N CYS A 576 -24.70 18.03 -21.41
CA CYS A 576 -25.32 18.21 -20.09
C CYS A 576 -25.83 16.91 -19.44
N ARG A 577 -26.15 15.88 -20.23
CA ARG A 577 -26.66 14.58 -19.74
C ARG A 577 -25.58 13.53 -19.52
N ILE A 578 -24.34 13.78 -19.94
CA ILE A 578 -23.29 12.75 -19.99
C ILE A 578 -22.98 12.17 -18.62
N GLU A 579 -22.71 13.01 -17.61
CA GLU A 579 -22.33 12.49 -16.29
C GLU A 579 -23.51 11.87 -15.53
N VAL A 580 -24.72 12.45 -15.63
CA VAL A 580 -25.94 11.80 -15.08
C VAL A 580 -26.12 10.41 -15.72
N SER A 581 -25.89 10.30 -17.03
CA SER A 581 -26.01 9.03 -17.74
C SER A 581 -24.96 8.01 -17.31
N LYS A 582 -23.74 8.45 -16.97
CA LYS A 582 -22.71 7.56 -16.42
C LYS A 582 -23.10 7.03 -15.04
N ILE A 583 -23.65 7.88 -14.17
CA ILE A 583 -24.18 7.47 -12.85
C ILE A 583 -25.35 6.49 -13.02
N ALA A 584 -26.33 6.83 -13.85
CA ALA A 584 -27.45 5.95 -14.17
C ALA A 584 -26.99 4.62 -14.77
N GLY A 585 -25.96 4.62 -15.62
CA GLY A 585 -25.35 3.40 -16.14
C GLY A 585 -24.69 2.53 -15.06
N SER A 586 -24.07 3.14 -14.04
CA SER A 586 -23.55 2.40 -12.90
C SER A 586 -24.65 1.87 -11.97
N LEU A 587 -25.76 2.60 -11.81
CA LEU A 587 -26.95 2.10 -11.11
C LEU A 587 -27.61 0.94 -11.87
N LEU A 588 -27.65 0.99 -13.21
CA LEU A 588 -28.11 -0.13 -14.03
C LEU A 588 -27.21 -1.36 -13.84
N ASP A 589 -25.88 -1.19 -13.79
CA ASP A 589 -24.95 -2.29 -13.48
C ASP A 589 -25.28 -2.93 -12.12
N GLN A 590 -25.58 -2.11 -11.11
CA GLN A 590 -25.96 -2.60 -9.79
C GLN A 590 -27.35 -3.28 -9.81
N TYR A 591 -28.33 -2.72 -10.52
CA TYR A 591 -29.65 -3.31 -10.70
C TYR A 591 -29.56 -4.72 -11.31
N PHE A 592 -28.86 -4.88 -12.43
CA PHE A 592 -28.70 -6.19 -13.08
C PHE A 592 -27.85 -7.17 -12.27
N LYS A 593 -26.98 -6.67 -11.39
CA LYS A 593 -26.23 -7.50 -10.45
C LYS A 593 -27.11 -8.05 -9.32
N LEU A 594 -28.08 -7.26 -8.83
CA LEU A 594 -28.94 -7.61 -7.69
C LEU A 594 -30.25 -8.29 -8.09
N SER A 595 -30.83 -7.91 -9.23
CA SER A 595 -32.14 -8.38 -9.66
C SER A 595 -32.07 -9.80 -10.22
N THR A 596 -32.83 -10.70 -9.62
CA THR A 596 -33.05 -12.09 -10.09
C THR A 596 -34.42 -12.29 -10.75
N LYS A 597 -35.22 -11.21 -10.83
CA LYS A 597 -36.59 -11.24 -11.35
C LYS A 597 -36.61 -11.07 -12.87
N THR A 598 -37.73 -11.44 -13.49
CA THR A 598 -38.03 -11.08 -14.88
C THR A 598 -38.08 -9.56 -15.00
N HIS A 599 -37.26 -9.01 -15.89
CA HIS A 599 -37.13 -7.56 -16.04
C HIS A 599 -38.28 -6.97 -16.84
N ALA A 600 -38.90 -5.91 -16.31
CA ALA A 600 -39.95 -5.17 -17.01
C ALA A 600 -39.33 -4.26 -18.09
N SER A 601 -39.70 -4.50 -19.36
CA SER A 601 -39.12 -3.78 -20.50
C SER A 601 -39.45 -2.28 -20.50
N ASP A 602 -40.60 -1.90 -19.95
CA ASP A 602 -41.08 -0.52 -19.83
C ASP A 602 -40.29 0.29 -18.78
N GLU A 603 -39.95 -0.32 -17.65
CA GLU A 603 -39.10 0.28 -16.61
C GLU A 603 -37.69 0.56 -17.16
N ILE A 604 -37.03 -0.47 -17.72
CA ILE A 604 -35.68 -0.32 -18.28
C ILE A 604 -35.66 0.69 -19.43
N TRP A 605 -36.68 0.68 -20.29
CA TRP A 605 -36.80 1.70 -21.33
C TRP A 605 -37.00 3.10 -20.74
N GLY A 606 -37.81 3.22 -19.70
CA GLY A 606 -38.01 4.43 -18.91
C GLY A 606 -36.69 5.05 -18.45
N TRP A 607 -35.81 4.23 -17.88
CA TRP A 607 -34.48 4.65 -17.40
C TRP A 607 -33.51 4.98 -18.52
N THR A 608 -33.53 4.22 -19.62
CA THR A 608 -32.48 4.29 -20.67
C THR A 608 -32.77 5.28 -21.79
N LYS A 609 -34.05 5.58 -22.09
CA LYS A 609 -34.47 6.38 -23.26
C LYS A 609 -33.85 7.79 -23.34
N SER A 610 -33.60 8.42 -22.19
CA SER A 610 -33.11 9.80 -22.09
C SER A 610 -31.60 9.89 -21.85
N LEU A 611 -30.91 8.76 -21.70
CA LEU A 611 -29.48 8.72 -21.42
C LEU A 611 -28.65 9.08 -22.65
N THR A 612 -27.46 9.63 -22.42
CA THR A 612 -26.51 10.02 -23.47
C THR A 612 -25.09 9.75 -22.99
N PHE A 613 -24.35 8.92 -23.71
CA PHE A 613 -22.98 8.54 -23.39
C PHE A 613 -21.99 9.17 -24.38
N ASP A 614 -20.75 9.39 -23.95
CA ASP A 614 -19.66 9.88 -24.80
C ASP A 614 -18.87 8.75 -25.47
N ARG A 615 -18.92 7.54 -24.91
CA ARG A 615 -18.22 6.34 -25.38
C ARG A 615 -19.09 5.10 -25.24
N THR A 616 -18.88 4.14 -26.15
CA THR A 616 -19.47 2.81 -26.04
C THR A 616 -18.73 1.96 -25.01
N LYS A 617 -19.44 1.07 -24.33
CA LYS A 617 -18.86 0.01 -23.50
C LYS A 617 -19.13 -1.36 -24.11
N SER A 618 -18.19 -2.28 -23.93
CA SER A 618 -18.36 -3.69 -24.25
C SER A 618 -18.96 -4.47 -23.08
N SER A 619 -19.41 -5.70 -23.33
CA SER A 619 -20.06 -6.57 -22.33
C SER A 619 -19.15 -6.90 -21.14
N ASP A 620 -17.83 -6.95 -21.32
CA ASP A 620 -16.85 -7.15 -20.24
C ASP A 620 -16.70 -5.92 -19.32
N GLN A 621 -17.18 -4.76 -19.74
CA GLN A 621 -17.01 -3.50 -19.01
C GLN A 621 -18.25 -3.06 -18.20
N SER A 622 -19.41 -3.65 -18.46
CA SER A 622 -20.70 -3.30 -17.84
C SER A 622 -21.64 -4.49 -17.82
N ILE A 623 -22.15 -4.79 -16.62
CA ILE A 623 -23.10 -5.87 -16.36
C ILE A 623 -24.42 -5.57 -17.06
N ALA A 624 -24.88 -4.32 -17.05
CA ALA A 624 -26.10 -3.91 -17.75
C ALA A 624 -25.97 -4.08 -19.27
N VAL A 625 -24.81 -3.75 -19.84
CA VAL A 625 -24.53 -3.97 -21.27
C VAL A 625 -24.55 -5.46 -21.58
N GLN A 626 -23.91 -6.29 -20.76
CA GLN A 626 -23.92 -7.74 -20.93
C GLN A 626 -25.34 -8.31 -20.89
N ALA A 627 -26.10 -8.02 -19.83
CA ALA A 627 -27.45 -8.55 -19.62
C ALA A 627 -28.40 -8.21 -20.77
N LEU A 628 -28.38 -6.96 -21.26
CA LEU A 628 -29.21 -6.53 -22.39
C LEU A 628 -28.74 -7.09 -23.75
N THR A 629 -27.44 -7.34 -23.91
CA THR A 629 -26.90 -7.91 -25.15
C THR A 629 -27.18 -9.41 -25.25
N GLU A 630 -27.18 -10.13 -24.13
CA GLU A 630 -27.41 -11.58 -24.10
C GLU A 630 -28.91 -11.93 -24.11
N ASN A 631 -29.77 -11.07 -23.55
CA ASN A 631 -31.22 -11.30 -23.52
C ASN A 631 -31.94 -10.69 -24.74
N ASP A 632 -32.07 -11.48 -25.81
CA ASP A 632 -32.76 -11.10 -27.04
C ASP A 632 -34.22 -10.68 -26.80
N GLU A 633 -34.97 -11.40 -25.95
CA GLU A 633 -36.39 -11.14 -25.70
C GLU A 633 -36.62 -9.78 -25.04
N LEU A 634 -35.87 -9.50 -23.98
CA LEU A 634 -35.93 -8.23 -23.26
C LEU A 634 -35.53 -7.06 -24.15
N ARG A 635 -34.40 -7.20 -24.86
CA ARG A 635 -33.90 -6.14 -25.76
C ARG A 635 -34.90 -5.84 -26.88
N GLN A 636 -35.49 -6.88 -27.49
CA GLN A 636 -36.50 -6.73 -28.53
C GLN A 636 -37.79 -6.10 -28.00
N ALA A 637 -38.22 -6.45 -26.78
CA ALA A 637 -39.36 -5.81 -26.13
C ALA A 637 -39.11 -4.30 -25.92
N ILE A 638 -37.91 -3.92 -25.45
CA ILE A 638 -37.50 -2.50 -25.31
C ILE A 638 -37.48 -1.81 -26.68
N HIS A 639 -36.97 -2.45 -27.72
CA HIS A 639 -37.00 -1.88 -29.07
C HIS A 639 -38.43 -1.65 -29.56
N ARG A 640 -39.36 -2.59 -29.35
CA ARG A 640 -40.78 -2.40 -29.70
C ARG A 640 -41.36 -1.16 -29.00
N LEU A 641 -41.05 -0.96 -27.72
CA LEU A 641 -41.45 0.24 -26.98
C LEU A 641 -40.83 1.52 -27.55
N ALA A 642 -39.57 1.47 -27.98
CA ALA A 642 -38.90 2.61 -28.61
C ALA A 642 -39.55 3.03 -29.94
N PHE A 643 -40.11 2.08 -30.69
CA PHE A 643 -40.76 2.32 -31.99
C PHE A 643 -42.30 2.48 -31.91
N ALA A 644 -42.92 2.28 -30.75
CA ALA A 644 -44.39 2.27 -30.59
C ALA A 644 -45.09 3.57 -31.01
N GLY A 645 -44.39 4.71 -31.00
CA GLY A 645 -44.92 6.02 -31.39
C GLY A 645 -44.54 6.52 -32.78
N CYS A 646 -43.82 5.74 -33.59
CA CYS A 646 -43.37 6.19 -34.90
C CYS A 646 -44.51 6.16 -35.92
N ALA A 647 -44.89 7.33 -36.45
CA ALA A 647 -46.00 7.46 -37.40
C ALA A 647 -45.53 7.50 -38.86
N ASP A 648 -44.30 7.93 -39.12
CA ASP A 648 -43.76 8.06 -40.47
C ASP A 648 -42.32 7.54 -40.62
N ASP A 649 -41.84 7.51 -41.88
CA ASP A 649 -40.50 7.02 -42.23
C ASP A 649 -39.37 7.82 -41.54
N LYS A 650 -39.60 9.09 -41.22
CA LYS A 650 -38.60 9.96 -40.59
C LYS A 650 -38.49 9.65 -39.11
N ASP A 651 -39.61 9.46 -38.41
CA ASP A 651 -39.64 9.05 -37.00
C ASP A 651 -38.92 7.71 -36.80
N VAL A 652 -39.20 6.73 -37.68
CA VAL A 652 -38.53 5.43 -37.66
C VAL A 652 -37.04 5.59 -37.90
N TRP A 653 -36.63 6.44 -38.84
CA TRP A 653 -35.21 6.69 -39.10
C TRP A 653 -34.52 7.36 -37.90
N ASP A 654 -35.13 8.36 -37.28
CA ASP A 654 -34.55 9.08 -36.14
C ASP A 654 -34.35 8.15 -34.93
N VAL A 655 -35.35 7.31 -34.59
CA VAL A 655 -35.23 6.31 -33.52
C VAL A 655 -34.18 5.25 -33.86
N ARG A 656 -34.19 4.75 -35.10
CA ARG A 656 -33.21 3.75 -35.56
C ARG A 656 -31.78 4.30 -35.49
N MET A 657 -31.57 5.55 -35.89
CA MET A 657 -30.27 6.20 -35.80
C MET A 657 -29.83 6.37 -34.34
N ARG A 658 -30.74 6.78 -33.45
CA ARG A 658 -30.47 6.88 -32.00
C ARG A 658 -29.95 5.57 -31.43
N LEU A 659 -30.67 4.47 -31.67
CA LEU A 659 -30.30 3.13 -31.18
C LEU A 659 -29.05 2.55 -31.85
N SER A 660 -28.59 3.13 -32.97
CA SER A 660 -27.35 2.73 -33.67
C SER A 660 -26.15 3.61 -33.34
N MET A 661 -26.36 4.71 -32.60
CA MET A 661 -25.33 5.69 -32.28
C MET A 661 -24.56 5.31 -31.01
N SER A 662 -23.31 5.74 -30.91
CA SER A 662 -22.45 5.49 -29.75
C SER A 662 -22.95 6.15 -28.45
N GLN A 663 -23.89 7.08 -28.58
CA GLN A 663 -24.45 7.85 -27.49
C GLN A 663 -25.62 7.15 -26.78
N CYS A 664 -26.21 6.12 -27.38
CA CYS A 664 -27.19 5.27 -26.72
C CYS A 664 -26.49 4.28 -25.77
N HIS A 665 -27.23 3.76 -24.80
CA HIS A 665 -26.76 2.65 -23.97
C HIS A 665 -26.35 1.47 -24.87
N SER A 666 -25.09 1.00 -24.74
CA SER A 666 -24.51 0.04 -25.68
C SER A 666 -25.23 -1.31 -25.70
N GLY A 667 -25.85 -1.72 -24.59
CA GLY A 667 -26.67 -2.93 -24.53
C GLY A 667 -27.96 -2.88 -25.37
N LEU A 668 -28.37 -1.70 -25.85
CA LEU A 668 -29.55 -1.52 -26.70
C LEU A 668 -29.20 -1.38 -28.19
N HIS A 669 -27.92 -1.52 -28.55
CA HIS A 669 -27.52 -1.52 -29.96
C HIS A 669 -28.21 -2.67 -30.69
N MET A 670 -28.86 -2.36 -31.80
CA MET A 670 -29.62 -3.34 -32.56
C MET A 670 -28.69 -4.29 -33.33
N ASN A 671 -28.99 -5.58 -33.27
CA ASN A 671 -28.36 -6.60 -34.11
C ASN A 671 -29.34 -7.17 -35.16
N LEU A 672 -28.85 -8.06 -36.02
CA LEU A 672 -29.65 -8.65 -37.10
C LEU A 672 -30.92 -9.39 -36.63
N ARG A 673 -30.91 -9.98 -35.42
CA ARG A 673 -32.09 -10.66 -34.86
C ARG A 673 -33.17 -9.66 -34.47
N ASP A 674 -32.77 -8.52 -33.91
CA ASP A 674 -33.69 -7.44 -33.51
C ASP A 674 -34.37 -6.82 -34.73
N TYR A 675 -33.63 -6.65 -35.84
CA TYR A 675 -34.19 -6.18 -37.11
C TYR A 675 -35.31 -7.09 -37.60
N ARG A 676 -35.12 -8.42 -37.50
CA ARG A 676 -36.12 -9.40 -37.90
C ARG A 676 -37.34 -9.35 -36.99
N ALA A 677 -37.13 -9.33 -35.67
CA ALA A 677 -38.21 -9.26 -34.69
C ALA A 677 -39.07 -8.00 -34.83
N LEU A 678 -38.44 -6.85 -35.13
CA LEU A 678 -39.16 -5.59 -35.40
C LEU A 678 -39.92 -5.62 -36.72
N LEU A 679 -39.38 -6.27 -37.75
CA LEU A 679 -40.06 -6.43 -39.03
C LEU A 679 -41.29 -7.34 -38.91
N ASP A 680 -41.16 -8.47 -38.21
CA ASP A 680 -42.27 -9.39 -37.91
C ASP A 680 -43.35 -8.67 -37.08
N HIS A 681 -42.94 -7.90 -36.06
CA HIS A 681 -43.86 -7.07 -35.28
C HIS A 681 -44.57 -6.00 -36.12
N ALA A 682 -43.85 -5.31 -37.01
CA ALA A 682 -44.43 -4.32 -37.91
C ALA A 682 -45.44 -4.94 -38.87
N PHE A 683 -45.16 -6.16 -39.35
CA PHE A 683 -46.08 -6.94 -40.16
C PHE A 683 -47.34 -7.31 -39.36
N GLU A 684 -47.18 -7.89 -38.17
CA GLU A 684 -48.30 -8.30 -37.30
C GLU A 684 -49.20 -7.11 -36.93
N THR A 685 -48.63 -5.98 -36.55
CA THR A 685 -49.35 -4.76 -36.16
C THR A 685 -49.87 -3.93 -37.33
N GLY A 686 -49.44 -4.23 -38.57
CA GLY A 686 -49.78 -3.44 -39.76
C GLY A 686 -49.13 -2.05 -39.81
N ASN A 687 -48.04 -1.83 -39.08
CA ASN A 687 -47.29 -0.58 -39.14
C ASN A 687 -46.40 -0.54 -40.39
N ALA A 688 -46.97 -0.05 -41.50
CA ALA A 688 -46.28 0.03 -42.79
C ALA A 688 -45.06 0.96 -42.80
N ALA A 689 -45.06 2.02 -41.98
CA ALA A 689 -43.93 2.95 -41.83
C ALA A 689 -42.75 2.27 -41.14
N LEU A 690 -43.00 1.57 -40.03
CA LEU A 690 -41.99 0.77 -39.32
C LEU A 690 -41.41 -0.30 -40.23
N TRP A 691 -42.27 -1.05 -40.95
CA TRP A 691 -41.85 -2.07 -41.89
C TRP A 691 -40.96 -1.50 -43.01
N GLY A 692 -41.36 -0.35 -43.58
CA GLY A 692 -40.61 0.35 -44.62
C GLY A 692 -39.26 0.93 -44.14
N GLY A 693 -39.19 1.41 -42.90
CA GLY A 693 -37.99 2.01 -42.32
C GLY A 693 -36.85 1.02 -42.05
N PHE A 694 -37.16 -0.28 -41.98
CA PHE A 694 -36.18 -1.36 -41.88
C PHE A 694 -35.81 -1.99 -43.24
N TYR A 695 -36.18 -1.33 -44.35
CA TYR A 695 -35.76 -1.78 -45.68
C TYR A 695 -34.24 -1.97 -45.78
N SER A 696 -33.83 -3.15 -46.24
CA SER A 696 -32.43 -3.52 -46.49
C SER A 696 -32.16 -3.55 -47.99
N MET A 697 -31.20 -2.73 -48.43
CA MET A 697 -30.72 -2.70 -49.81
C MET A 697 -29.96 -3.98 -50.19
N HIS A 698 -29.92 -4.31 -51.48
CA HIS A 698 -29.11 -5.44 -51.94
C HIS A 698 -27.61 -5.13 -51.84
N ASN A 699 -26.88 -5.86 -51.00
CA ASN A 699 -25.42 -5.72 -50.91
C ASN A 699 -24.72 -6.42 -52.07
N ILE A 700 -24.56 -5.70 -53.19
CA ILE A 700 -23.88 -6.21 -54.40
C ILE A 700 -22.39 -6.50 -54.20
N TYR A 701 -21.77 -5.97 -53.13
CA TYR A 701 -20.35 -6.10 -52.81
C TYR A 701 -20.05 -7.18 -51.77
N SER A 702 -21.06 -7.89 -51.26
CA SER A 702 -20.84 -9.02 -50.34
C SER A 702 -19.97 -10.11 -51.00
N GLU A 703 -18.93 -10.54 -50.30
CA GLU A 703 -18.05 -11.65 -50.69
C GLU A 703 -18.80 -12.99 -50.68
N LYS A 704 -19.74 -13.16 -49.74
CA LYS A 704 -20.67 -14.29 -49.72
C LYS A 704 -21.82 -13.99 -50.67
N LYS A 705 -21.84 -14.68 -51.82
CA LYS A 705 -22.94 -14.65 -52.79
C LYS A 705 -23.96 -15.73 -52.43
N GLY A 706 -25.19 -15.32 -52.08
CA GLY A 706 -26.26 -16.23 -51.66
C GLY A 706 -27.58 -15.51 -51.39
N PRO A 707 -28.67 -16.25 -51.12
CA PRO A 707 -29.94 -15.67 -50.70
C PRO A 707 -29.77 -14.90 -49.37
N ASP A 708 -30.31 -13.70 -49.33
CA ASP A 708 -30.39 -12.87 -48.12
C ASP A 708 -31.72 -13.18 -47.42
N ASP A 709 -31.64 -13.87 -46.29
CA ASP A 709 -32.79 -14.33 -45.52
C ASP A 709 -33.70 -13.17 -45.07
N PHE A 710 -33.11 -12.02 -44.74
CA PHE A 710 -33.84 -10.83 -44.31
C PHE A 710 -34.64 -10.21 -45.47
N ARG A 711 -34.03 -10.13 -46.66
CA ARG A 711 -34.74 -9.70 -47.88
C ARG A 711 -35.77 -10.73 -48.37
N ALA A 712 -35.52 -12.03 -48.18
CA ALA A 712 -36.47 -13.09 -48.51
C ALA A 712 -37.73 -13.00 -47.63
N LEU A 713 -37.57 -12.73 -46.34
CA LEU A 713 -38.66 -12.48 -45.40
C LEU A 713 -39.51 -11.27 -45.81
N MET A 714 -38.89 -10.12 -46.06
CA MET A 714 -39.61 -8.93 -46.52
C MET A 714 -40.38 -9.16 -47.82
N ARG A 715 -39.81 -9.90 -48.78
CA ARG A 715 -40.53 -10.23 -50.02
C ARG A 715 -41.74 -11.12 -49.78
N ARG A 716 -41.66 -12.04 -48.81
CA ARG A 716 -42.78 -12.92 -48.43
C ARG A 716 -43.91 -12.11 -47.82
N GLN A 717 -43.61 -11.33 -46.78
CA GLN A 717 -44.58 -10.42 -46.13
C GLN A 717 -45.17 -9.41 -47.11
N GLY A 718 -44.34 -8.86 -48.00
CA GLY A 718 -44.78 -7.96 -49.06
C GLY A 718 -45.76 -8.60 -50.04
N ARG A 719 -45.65 -9.90 -50.35
CA ARG A 719 -46.62 -10.60 -51.21
C ARG A 719 -47.97 -10.81 -50.53
N GLU A 720 -47.98 -10.92 -49.21
CA GLU A 720 -49.20 -11.12 -48.42
C GLU A 720 -50.01 -9.83 -48.25
N ARG A 721 -49.35 -8.66 -48.26
CA ARG A 721 -50.01 -7.34 -48.12
C ARG A 721 -49.64 -6.37 -49.24
N SER A 722 -50.64 -5.93 -50.00
CA SER A 722 -50.44 -5.06 -51.17
C SER A 722 -49.79 -3.70 -50.84
N GLU A 723 -50.03 -3.16 -49.64
CA GLU A 723 -49.40 -1.94 -49.13
C GLU A 723 -47.88 -2.07 -48.99
N LEU A 724 -47.41 -3.18 -48.40
CA LEU A 724 -46.00 -3.47 -48.19
C LEU A 724 -45.29 -3.76 -49.51
N LEU A 725 -45.99 -4.42 -50.46
CA LEU A 725 -45.47 -4.62 -51.82
C LEU A 725 -45.19 -3.30 -52.54
N ARG A 726 -46.05 -2.30 -52.37
CA ARG A 726 -45.87 -0.96 -52.94
C ARG A 726 -44.63 -0.28 -52.34
N ILE A 727 -44.46 -0.34 -51.03
CA ILE A 727 -43.29 0.21 -50.31
C ILE A 727 -42.01 -0.48 -50.81
N TRP A 728 -41.98 -1.82 -50.81
CA TRP A 728 -40.86 -2.61 -51.31
C TRP A 728 -40.47 -2.22 -52.75
N SER A 729 -41.46 -2.17 -53.65
CA SER A 729 -41.23 -1.87 -55.07
C SER A 729 -40.76 -0.44 -55.30
N LYS A 730 -41.22 0.51 -54.47
CA LYS A 730 -40.73 1.90 -54.48
C LYS A 730 -39.26 1.95 -54.04
N ARG A 731 -38.92 1.37 -52.88
CA ARG A 731 -37.55 1.36 -52.32
C ARG A 731 -36.54 0.65 -53.22
N GLU A 732 -36.91 -0.46 -53.86
CA GLU A 732 -36.05 -1.15 -54.85
C GLU A 732 -35.75 -0.28 -56.08
N ARG A 733 -36.74 0.45 -56.60
CA ARG A 733 -36.54 1.36 -57.74
C ARG A 733 -35.62 2.51 -57.36
N GLU A 734 -35.84 3.12 -56.20
CA GLU A 734 -34.99 4.19 -55.66
C GLU A 734 -33.55 3.71 -55.49
N THR A 735 -33.36 2.54 -54.88
CA THR A 735 -32.04 1.94 -54.64
C THR A 735 -31.29 1.64 -55.94
N ARG A 736 -31.96 1.04 -56.95
CA ARG A 736 -31.35 0.78 -58.27
C ARG A 736 -30.91 2.08 -58.95
N SER A 737 -31.77 3.11 -58.92
CA SER A 737 -31.42 4.42 -59.48
C SER A 737 -30.21 5.06 -58.78
N LEU A 738 -30.10 4.90 -57.46
CA LEU A 738 -28.94 5.38 -56.69
C LEU A 738 -27.66 4.61 -57.05
N ILE A 739 -27.72 3.27 -57.12
CA ILE A 739 -26.57 2.42 -57.49
C ILE A 739 -26.08 2.78 -58.91
N ASP A 740 -26.98 2.99 -59.86
CA ASP A 740 -26.62 3.36 -61.24
C ASP A 740 -25.95 4.75 -61.30
N LYS A 741 -26.43 5.71 -60.50
CA LYS A 741 -25.81 7.04 -60.37
C LYS A 741 -24.43 6.98 -59.73
N ASP A 742 -24.23 6.17 -58.70
CA ASP A 742 -22.95 6.03 -58.00
C ASP A 742 -21.91 5.26 -58.82
N ARG A 743 -22.31 4.22 -59.57
CA ARG A 743 -21.44 3.52 -60.55
C ARG A 743 -20.84 4.49 -61.57
N TYR A 744 -21.58 5.52 -61.98
CA TYR A 744 -21.13 6.51 -62.94
C TYR A 744 -20.18 7.57 -62.34
N ARG A 745 -20.26 7.83 -61.03
CA ARG A 745 -19.40 8.83 -60.32
C ARG A 745 -18.12 8.25 -59.74
N TRP A 746 -18.10 6.96 -59.42
CA TRP A 746 -16.99 6.28 -58.74
C TRP A 746 -15.61 6.45 -59.43
N PRO A 747 -15.48 6.34 -60.77
CA PRO A 747 -14.18 6.48 -61.44
C PRO A 747 -13.59 7.91 -61.38
N ARG A 748 -14.44 8.94 -61.35
CA ARG A 748 -14.02 10.36 -61.36
C ARG A 748 -13.61 10.86 -59.98
N SER A 749 -14.32 10.44 -58.94
CA SER A 749 -14.03 10.84 -57.55
C SER A 749 -12.77 10.14 -57.01
N ASN A 750 -12.55 8.88 -57.38
CA ASN A 750 -11.43 8.09 -56.86
C ASN A 750 -10.07 8.59 -57.39
N ARG A 751 -9.97 9.02 -58.66
CA ARG A 751 -8.75 9.65 -59.20
C ARG A 751 -8.40 10.97 -58.50
N ARG A 752 -9.40 11.79 -58.17
CA ARG A 752 -9.19 13.06 -57.46
C ARG A 752 -8.81 12.83 -56.01
N TRP A 753 -9.42 11.83 -55.37
CA TRP A 753 -9.10 11.43 -53.99
C TRP A 753 -7.71 10.80 -53.90
N GLN A 754 -7.35 9.87 -54.80
CA GLN A 754 -6.01 9.29 -54.91
C GLN A 754 -4.95 10.37 -55.16
N ARG A 755 -5.17 11.28 -56.10
CA ARG A 755 -4.26 12.41 -56.35
C ARG A 755 -4.07 13.28 -55.11
N LYS A 756 -5.15 13.59 -54.38
CA LYS A 756 -5.08 14.38 -53.15
C LYS A 756 -4.37 13.62 -52.02
N GLU A 757 -4.57 12.30 -51.93
CA GLU A 757 -3.90 11.43 -50.98
C GLU A 757 -2.39 11.34 -51.28
N ASP A 758 -2.02 11.25 -52.56
CA ASP A 758 -0.63 11.25 -53.05
C ASP A 758 0.04 12.60 -52.81
N GLU A 759 -0.62 13.72 -53.11
CA GLU A 759 -0.17 15.08 -52.79
C GLU A 759 0.03 15.26 -51.27
N THR A 760 -0.87 14.73 -50.44
CA THR A 760 -0.76 14.79 -48.97
C THR A 760 0.39 13.90 -48.46
N LYS A 761 0.61 12.72 -49.06
CA LYS A 761 1.76 11.84 -48.73
C LYS A 761 3.07 12.50 -49.10
N LEU A 762 3.16 13.12 -50.28
CA LEU A 762 4.35 13.85 -50.74
C LEU A 762 4.64 15.06 -49.85
N ALA A 763 3.63 15.83 -49.45
CA ALA A 763 3.79 16.96 -48.55
C ALA A 763 4.29 16.53 -47.15
N ARG A 764 3.78 15.41 -46.61
CA ARG A 764 4.27 14.84 -45.33
C ARG A 764 5.72 14.37 -45.44
N LEU A 765 6.10 13.74 -46.55
CA LEU A 765 7.47 13.28 -46.80
C LEU A 765 8.45 14.46 -46.94
N ALA A 766 8.06 15.52 -47.65
CA ALA A 766 8.87 16.73 -47.78
C ALA A 766 9.10 17.41 -46.43
N PHE A 767 8.04 17.58 -45.64
CA PHE A 767 8.13 18.12 -44.28
C PHE A 767 9.04 17.27 -43.36
N PHE A 768 8.97 15.94 -43.47
CA PHE A 768 9.82 15.03 -42.70
C PHE A 768 11.31 15.17 -43.07
N ARG A 769 11.62 15.31 -44.35
CA ARG A 769 12.99 15.53 -44.84
C ARG A 769 13.54 16.88 -44.38
N GLU A 770 12.74 17.94 -44.41
CA GLU A 770 13.15 19.28 -43.99
C GLU A 770 13.37 19.41 -42.48
N ASN A 771 12.71 18.58 -41.67
CA ASN A 771 12.78 18.66 -40.20
C ASN A 771 13.52 17.48 -39.54
N LEU A 772 14.20 16.64 -40.33
CA LEU A 772 14.85 15.41 -39.88
C LEU A 772 15.83 15.66 -38.71
N ALA A 773 16.72 16.64 -38.87
CA ALA A 773 17.72 16.99 -37.85
C ALA A 773 17.11 17.49 -36.53
N ARG A 774 15.93 18.15 -36.58
CA ARG A 774 15.22 18.65 -35.38
C ARG A 774 14.43 17.55 -34.67
N ILE A 775 13.96 16.55 -35.43
CA ILE A 775 13.28 15.36 -34.90
C ILE A 775 14.31 14.43 -34.24
N GLU A 776 15.46 14.21 -34.87
CA GLU A 776 16.57 13.41 -34.32
C GLU A 776 17.19 14.05 -33.06
N ALA A 777 17.23 15.39 -32.99
CA ALA A 777 17.67 16.12 -31.80
C ALA A 777 16.60 16.26 -30.69
N GLY A 778 15.42 15.63 -30.84
CA GLY A 778 14.35 15.65 -29.84
C GLY A 778 13.64 17.01 -29.66
N ALA A 779 13.90 18.00 -30.51
CA ALA A 779 13.42 19.38 -30.34
C ALA A 779 12.03 19.66 -30.97
N HIS A 780 11.34 18.64 -31.50
CA HIS A 780 10.05 18.82 -32.19
C HIS A 780 9.00 17.77 -31.77
N TRP A 781 8.23 18.09 -30.71
CA TRP A 781 7.37 17.16 -29.98
C TRP A 781 5.99 16.86 -30.60
N VAL A 782 5.55 17.61 -31.61
CA VAL A 782 4.15 17.56 -32.12
C VAL A 782 3.78 16.20 -32.76
N HIS A 783 4.76 15.35 -33.09
CA HIS A 783 4.52 14.04 -33.71
C HIS A 783 4.64 12.83 -32.78
N SER A 784 5.09 12.95 -31.52
CA SER A 784 5.06 11.81 -30.58
C SER A 784 3.63 11.39 -30.23
N ASP A 785 2.70 12.36 -30.16
CA ASP A 785 1.32 12.13 -29.70
C ASP A 785 0.35 11.68 -30.81
N ARG A 786 0.77 11.65 -32.07
CA ARG A 786 -0.02 11.06 -33.19
C ARG A 786 0.55 9.73 -33.69
N LEU A 787 1.53 9.18 -32.98
CA LEU A 787 2.14 7.87 -33.21
C LEU A 787 1.66 6.81 -32.20
N PRO A 788 0.35 6.71 -31.91
CA PRO A 788 -0.14 5.37 -31.54
C PRO A 788 -1.47 5.02 -32.21
N THR A 789 -1.47 3.91 -32.97
CA THR A 789 -2.49 2.82 -32.91
C THR A 789 -2.40 1.79 -34.06
N THR A 790 -1.60 1.98 -35.12
CA THR A 790 -1.53 0.99 -36.23
C THR A 790 -0.18 0.29 -36.42
N THR A 791 0.84 0.62 -35.64
CA THR A 791 2.20 0.10 -35.79
C THR A 791 2.65 -0.90 -34.73
N CYS A 792 2.00 -0.97 -33.55
CA CYS A 792 2.40 -1.90 -32.49
C CYS A 792 1.81 -3.32 -32.58
N SER A 793 0.93 -3.62 -33.56
CA SER A 793 0.21 -4.91 -33.62
C SER A 793 0.62 -5.82 -34.79
N ASN A 794 1.65 -5.48 -35.59
CA ASN A 794 2.08 -6.36 -36.68
C ASN A 794 3.60 -6.27 -36.99
N PRO A 795 4.41 -7.22 -36.48
CA PRO A 795 5.88 -7.24 -36.66
C PRO A 795 6.35 -7.27 -38.12
N LYS A 796 5.52 -7.77 -39.05
CA LYS A 796 5.86 -7.86 -40.49
C LYS A 796 5.83 -6.51 -41.22
N ARG A 797 5.18 -5.48 -40.67
CA ARG A 797 5.22 -4.11 -41.23
C ARG A 797 6.48 -3.34 -40.85
N TRP A 798 7.11 -3.68 -39.73
CA TRP A 798 8.37 -3.06 -39.28
C TRP A 798 9.55 -3.45 -40.20
N ALA A 799 9.61 -4.70 -40.63
CA ALA A 799 10.64 -5.19 -41.56
C ALA A 799 10.63 -4.42 -42.92
N ARG A 800 9.45 -4.07 -43.45
CA ARG A 800 9.34 -3.28 -44.69
C ARG A 800 9.77 -1.81 -44.53
N TYR A 801 9.54 -1.21 -43.37
CA TYR A 801 10.01 0.15 -43.06
C TYR A 801 11.51 0.21 -42.76
N SER A 802 12.08 -0.84 -42.14
CA SER A 802 13.53 -0.95 -41.93
C SER A 802 14.30 -1.12 -43.25
N MET A 803 13.76 -1.86 -44.22
CA MET A 803 14.36 -2.00 -45.55
C MET A 803 14.35 -0.69 -46.35
N THR A 804 13.40 0.22 -46.10
CA THR A 804 13.39 1.54 -46.75
C THR A 804 14.40 2.50 -46.12
N PHE A 805 14.75 2.30 -44.85
CA PHE A 805 15.82 3.05 -44.18
C PHE A 805 17.22 2.55 -44.60
N ALA A 806 17.40 1.24 -44.77
CA ALA A 806 18.66 0.65 -45.26
C ALA A 806 18.93 0.92 -46.75
N ALA A 807 17.88 1.03 -47.59
CA ALA A 807 18.04 1.32 -49.02
C ALA A 807 18.39 2.80 -49.33
N LEU A 808 18.25 3.71 -48.36
CA LEU A 808 18.63 5.12 -48.52
C LEU A 808 20.10 5.38 -48.15
N THR A 809 20.76 4.43 -47.49
CA THR A 809 22.20 4.51 -47.16
C THR A 809 23.13 3.93 -48.23
N GLU A 810 22.62 3.32 -49.32
CA GLU A 810 23.47 2.79 -50.42
C GLU A 810 23.49 3.68 -51.69
N ARG A 811 22.96 4.90 -51.63
CA ARG A 811 23.11 5.89 -52.72
C ARG A 811 23.54 7.27 -52.26
N PHE A 812 24.34 7.33 -51.20
CA PHE A 812 25.22 8.46 -50.87
C PHE A 812 26.59 7.96 -50.43
#